data_AF-A0AA96GBW1-F1
#
_entry.id   AF-A0AA96GBW1-F1
#
_cell.length_a   1.000
_cell.length_b   1.000
_cell.length_c   1.000
_cell.angle_alpha   90.00
_cell.angle_beta   90.00
_cell.angle_gamma   90.00
#
_symmetry.space_group_name_H-M   'P 1'
#
loop_
_entity.id
_entity.type
_entity.pdbx_description
1 polymer ?
#
loop_
_entity_poly.entity_id
_entity_poly.type
_entity_poly.pdbx_seq_one_letter_code
_entity_poly.pdbx_strand_id
1 'polypeptide(L)'
;MNLVVSTGPAPVTVPNVVGSTQAAAEAAVTKPGLKVGTITNSSHASVAAGRVISQTPGAGASVAAGSAVNLVVSTGPAPVTVPNVVGSTQAAAEAAVTKAGLKVGTVTNSSHASVAAGRVISQTPGAGASVAAGSAVNLVVSTGPAVPNVVGLTQAAAQTAITRAGLRLGTVTSTNSQTVSSGRVISQTPQPGSKVAAGSAVNLVVSLGAAVPNVEGLTQAAAQTAITSAGLKVGTVTTVNSAIVDIGAVISQTPSAGDNVAPGSAVDLIVSLGAAVPNVVGLSQNNAQKTLAAAGLTVGIVTTTISATVPIGDVIGQKPGAGTNVAPGSSVALVISSGPPVFLMGVQNDPRTGPLVNSLYRLRTDGVVTKIGDLTHRTHGLAFVGTTLYSVEELSLSPQSGAPPSLYRLNPESGASLGRIPLSLSTGELLEGGRGLATEPGTNLLWGLLVVTSEVNSARRLVTINPTTGVATQKAKLFGNFMDLAFDASGTLYAITDNRTVPGGATVFPARIYTVNKSTGATTEFLDVSAGAVAGQPNFRESETIGMGSSSDLLYHLSGQHKVTPGFTKNILFETIHRTTKARRAMALTGPDFFVTTALTMVPPKSPPALGDLDASGTTDLIWRNQSDGSTAIWLMNGTTIAASGFPGGVPRIWQIAGVGDVNGDGKADVIWRNTSGTVAVWLMNGVAVTAVGFPGSTSTAFEIAGVGDVNGDGNADLVWRNITDGSTAIWLMNGTTIAASGFPGGVPLAWKIEGVGDVNGDGRADVIWRNGTTGGVAMWLMNGLSVTDVGFVGVAPTTFEIAGVGDVNGDGKTDLIWRNQSNGSTAIWLMNGTTITTAGFPGGVPVAWQISQVGDVNGDGNADVIWRNDKSAIVAIWLMNGLSISTVGFPGSAPSDWEIQ
;
A
#
# COMPACT_ATOMS: atom_id res chain seq x y z
N MET A 1 24.47 -109.54 106.59
CA MET A 1 23.21 -108.81 106.33
C MET A 1 23.42 -108.04 105.04
N ASN A 2 22.72 -108.40 103.96
CA ASN A 2 22.95 -107.79 102.66
C ASN A 2 21.89 -106.72 102.43
N LEU A 3 22.31 -105.46 102.39
CA LEU A 3 21.42 -104.32 102.19
C LEU A 3 21.21 -104.11 100.68
N VAL A 4 20.02 -104.43 100.17
CA VAL A 4 19.62 -104.10 98.80
C VAL A 4 19.05 -102.68 98.82
N VAL A 5 19.71 -101.76 98.13
CA VAL A 5 19.26 -100.36 97.98
C VAL A 5 18.78 -100.14 96.55
N SER A 6 17.62 -99.50 96.39
CA SER A 6 17.09 -99.20 95.06
C SER A 6 17.92 -98.13 94.35
N THR A 7 18.26 -98.35 93.09
CA THR A 7 18.91 -97.37 92.21
C THR A 7 17.94 -96.32 91.66
N GLY A 8 16.66 -96.39 92.04
CA GLY A 8 15.58 -95.64 91.39
C GLY A 8 15.14 -96.28 90.06
N PRO A 9 14.10 -95.73 89.41
CA PRO A 9 13.65 -96.17 88.09
C PRO A 9 14.76 -96.02 87.04
N ALA A 10 14.87 -96.99 86.13
CA ALA A 10 15.84 -96.94 85.05
C ALA A 10 15.62 -95.67 84.17
N PRO A 11 16.67 -94.91 83.82
CA PRO A 11 16.56 -93.78 82.92
C PRO A 11 16.01 -94.16 81.55
N VAL A 12 15.17 -93.29 81.00
CA VAL A 12 14.54 -93.40 79.69
C VAL A 12 15.33 -92.58 78.68
N THR A 13 15.58 -93.16 77.50
CA THR A 13 16.23 -92.45 76.38
C THR A 13 15.21 -91.63 75.60
N VAL A 14 15.51 -90.34 75.39
CA VAL A 14 14.66 -89.42 74.63
C VAL A 14 14.69 -89.77 73.13
N PRO A 15 13.53 -90.04 72.49
CA PRO A 15 13.49 -90.38 71.06
C PRO A 15 13.78 -89.16 70.18
N ASN A 16 14.24 -89.40 68.95
CA ASN A 16 14.30 -88.34 67.93
C ASN A 16 12.90 -88.15 67.32
N VAL A 17 12.39 -86.92 67.40
CA VAL A 17 11.11 -86.51 66.81
C VAL A 17 11.24 -85.27 65.91
N VAL A 18 12.46 -84.75 65.70
CA VAL A 18 12.72 -83.66 64.76
C VAL A 18 12.35 -84.10 63.34
N GLY A 19 11.63 -83.23 62.61
CA GLY A 19 11.11 -83.52 61.28
C GLY A 19 9.82 -84.35 61.24
N SER A 20 9.37 -84.95 62.35
CA SER A 20 8.04 -85.59 62.45
C SER A 20 6.93 -84.54 62.43
N THR A 21 5.70 -84.94 62.08
CA THR A 21 4.50 -84.13 62.36
C THR A 21 4.28 -84.04 63.87
N GLN A 22 3.66 -82.97 64.37
CA GLN A 22 3.44 -82.75 65.80
C GLN A 22 2.76 -83.97 66.47
N ALA A 23 1.64 -84.47 65.93
CA ALA A 23 0.94 -85.63 66.50
C ALA A 23 1.80 -86.92 66.52
N ALA A 24 2.67 -87.13 65.53
CA ALA A 24 3.59 -88.26 65.52
C ALA A 24 4.74 -88.07 66.54
N ALA A 25 5.17 -86.83 66.78
CA ALA A 25 6.15 -86.51 67.81
C ALA A 25 5.58 -86.72 69.23
N GLU A 26 4.35 -86.28 69.48
CA GLU A 26 3.65 -86.47 70.76
C GLU A 26 3.45 -87.96 71.09
N ALA A 27 3.04 -88.76 70.10
CA ALA A 27 2.92 -90.22 70.24
C ALA A 27 4.29 -90.91 70.45
N ALA A 28 5.34 -90.44 69.78
CA ALA A 28 6.69 -90.99 69.92
C ALA A 28 7.32 -90.63 71.28
N VAL A 29 7.10 -89.42 71.80
CA VAL A 29 7.55 -88.99 73.13
C VAL A 29 6.84 -89.75 74.26
N THR A 30 5.54 -89.99 74.15
CA THR A 30 4.76 -90.65 75.21
C THR A 30 5.01 -92.16 75.30
N LYS A 31 5.24 -92.83 74.17
CA LYS A 31 5.46 -94.29 74.09
C LYS A 31 6.53 -94.85 75.06
N PRO A 32 7.71 -94.25 75.25
CA PRO A 32 8.73 -94.72 76.21
C PRO A 32 8.49 -94.24 77.66
N GLY A 33 7.36 -93.61 77.99
CA GLY A 33 7.06 -93.15 79.35
C GLY A 33 7.62 -91.77 79.71
N LEU A 34 7.90 -90.92 78.70
CA LEU A 34 8.12 -89.48 78.90
C LEU A 34 6.79 -88.73 78.74
N LYS A 35 6.75 -87.44 79.09
CA LYS A 35 5.60 -86.57 78.81
C LYS A 35 5.95 -85.51 77.78
N VAL A 36 4.96 -85.12 76.99
CA VAL A 36 5.07 -83.93 76.14
C VAL A 36 5.21 -82.71 77.06
N GLY A 37 6.19 -81.86 76.78
CA GLY A 37 6.45 -80.63 77.50
C GLY A 37 5.72 -79.43 76.90
N THR A 38 6.30 -78.25 77.01
CA THR A 38 5.77 -77.06 76.32
C THR A 38 5.98 -77.20 74.82
N ILE A 39 4.90 -77.08 74.05
CA ILE A 39 4.96 -76.89 72.59
C ILE A 39 4.98 -75.39 72.31
N THR A 40 5.95 -74.96 71.52
CA THR A 40 6.11 -73.57 71.07
C THR A 40 6.15 -73.54 69.54
N ASN A 41 5.71 -72.43 68.95
CA ASN A 41 5.64 -72.28 67.49
C ASN A 41 6.70 -71.28 67.00
N SER A 42 7.37 -71.60 65.91
CA SER A 42 8.34 -70.72 65.26
C SER A 42 8.29 -70.88 63.74
N SER A 43 8.62 -69.84 62.99
CA SER A 43 8.79 -69.93 61.53
C SER A 43 10.11 -70.64 61.18
N HIS A 44 10.12 -71.45 60.13
CA HIS A 44 11.32 -72.10 59.61
C HIS A 44 11.30 -72.18 58.09
N ALA A 45 12.37 -71.72 57.43
CA ALA A 45 12.40 -71.52 55.99
C ALA A 45 12.21 -72.79 55.15
N SER A 46 12.60 -73.96 55.67
CA SER A 46 12.59 -75.24 54.94
C SER A 46 11.77 -76.37 55.58
N VAL A 47 11.19 -76.15 56.77
CA VAL A 47 10.40 -77.18 57.48
C VAL A 47 8.93 -76.82 57.33
N ALA A 48 8.17 -77.67 56.66
CA ALA A 48 6.74 -77.48 56.44
C ALA A 48 5.96 -77.31 57.77
N ALA A 49 4.87 -76.53 57.71
CA ALA A 49 4.06 -76.24 58.90
C ALA A 49 3.52 -77.51 59.58
N GLY A 50 3.41 -77.49 60.91
CA GLY A 50 2.95 -78.63 61.72
C GLY A 50 4.00 -79.75 61.92
N ARG A 51 5.28 -79.50 61.58
CA ARG A 51 6.40 -80.43 61.80
C ARG A 51 7.40 -79.87 62.82
N VAL A 52 8.03 -80.74 63.61
CA VAL A 52 8.96 -80.35 64.68
C VAL A 52 10.28 -79.83 64.08
N ILE A 53 10.66 -78.60 64.45
CA ILE A 53 11.95 -77.96 64.16
C ILE A 53 13.03 -78.47 65.12
N SER A 54 12.72 -78.51 66.42
CA SER A 54 13.65 -78.94 67.47
C SER A 54 12.92 -79.48 68.69
N GLN A 55 13.66 -80.19 69.55
CA GLN A 55 13.20 -80.78 70.79
C GLN A 55 14.18 -80.47 71.92
N THR A 56 13.71 -80.45 73.17
CA THR A 56 14.58 -80.35 74.35
C THR A 56 13.97 -81.13 75.52
N PRO A 57 14.68 -82.11 76.13
CA PRO A 57 16.04 -82.54 75.83
C PRO A 57 16.24 -83.13 74.42
N GLY A 58 17.50 -83.13 73.97
CA GLY A 58 17.89 -83.64 72.66
C GLY A 58 17.68 -85.15 72.50
N ALA A 59 17.61 -85.62 71.26
CA ALA A 59 17.51 -87.04 70.97
C ALA A 59 18.72 -87.81 71.54
N GLY A 60 18.49 -89.00 72.11
CA GLY A 60 19.52 -89.81 72.76
C GLY A 60 19.86 -89.39 74.18
N ALA A 61 19.34 -88.27 74.70
CA ALA A 61 19.53 -87.90 76.10
C ALA A 61 18.90 -88.94 77.05
N SER A 62 19.58 -89.26 78.15
CA SER A 62 19.08 -90.17 79.18
C SER A 62 18.49 -89.37 80.33
N VAL A 63 17.21 -89.59 80.65
CA VAL A 63 16.45 -88.76 81.60
C VAL A 63 15.56 -89.62 82.51
N ALA A 64 15.08 -89.08 83.62
CA ALA A 64 14.12 -89.80 84.48
C ALA A 64 12.79 -90.06 83.73
N ALA A 65 12.14 -91.19 83.99
CA ALA A 65 10.79 -91.45 83.49
C ALA A 65 9.82 -90.31 83.92
N GLY A 66 8.87 -89.95 83.06
CA GLY A 66 7.98 -88.79 83.27
C GLY A 66 8.63 -87.40 83.09
N SER A 67 9.88 -87.33 82.63
CA SER A 67 10.51 -86.07 82.20
C SER A 67 9.79 -85.46 80.99
N ALA A 68 9.77 -84.13 80.92
CA ALA A 68 9.16 -83.38 79.83
C ALA A 68 10.09 -83.30 78.61
N VAL A 69 9.55 -83.49 77.40
CA VAL A 69 10.21 -83.14 76.14
C VAL A 69 9.47 -81.96 75.52
N ASN A 70 10.06 -80.77 75.61
CA ASN A 70 9.57 -79.56 74.96
C ASN A 70 9.80 -79.65 73.45
N LEU A 71 8.89 -79.10 72.65
CA LEU A 71 8.94 -79.11 71.19
C LEU A 71 8.85 -77.69 70.63
N VAL A 72 9.61 -77.42 69.58
CA VAL A 72 9.40 -76.24 68.72
C VAL A 72 8.83 -76.74 67.39
N VAL A 73 7.60 -76.33 67.05
CA VAL A 73 6.88 -76.74 65.83
C VAL A 73 6.92 -75.61 64.81
N SER A 74 7.05 -75.99 63.53
CA SER A 74 7.11 -75.04 62.41
C SER A 74 5.74 -74.46 62.09
N THR A 75 5.69 -73.14 61.89
CA THR A 75 4.59 -72.45 61.20
C THR A 75 4.79 -72.37 59.68
N GLY A 76 5.83 -73.00 59.15
CA GLY A 76 6.33 -72.81 57.79
C GLY A 76 7.27 -71.60 57.66
N PRO A 77 7.61 -71.18 56.43
CA PRO A 77 8.36 -69.95 56.19
C PRO A 77 7.65 -68.73 56.81
N ALA A 78 8.42 -67.72 57.21
CA ALA A 78 7.84 -66.47 57.70
C ALA A 78 6.95 -65.81 56.63
N PRO A 79 5.78 -65.25 56.99
CA PRO A 79 4.98 -64.44 56.08
C PRO A 79 5.78 -63.27 55.51
N VAL A 80 5.52 -62.93 54.25
CA VAL A 80 6.15 -61.80 53.55
C VAL A 80 5.14 -60.69 53.33
N THR A 81 5.62 -59.44 53.40
CA THR A 81 4.80 -58.26 53.15
C THR A 81 4.70 -57.98 51.66
N VAL A 82 3.49 -57.82 51.14
CA VAL A 82 3.26 -57.46 49.74
C VAL A 82 3.78 -56.04 49.48
N PRO A 83 4.73 -55.84 48.54
CA PRO A 83 5.28 -54.51 48.25
C PRO A 83 4.25 -53.61 47.57
N ASN A 84 4.40 -52.29 47.70
CA ASN A 84 3.67 -51.35 46.87
C ASN A 84 4.33 -51.25 45.49
N VAL A 85 3.59 -51.64 44.45
CA VAL A 85 4.01 -51.55 43.04
C VAL A 85 3.06 -50.70 42.20
N VAL A 86 2.01 -50.12 42.79
CA VAL A 86 1.13 -49.16 42.11
C VAL A 86 1.94 -47.97 41.60
N GLY A 87 1.69 -47.54 40.37
CA GLY A 87 2.46 -46.49 39.69
C GLY A 87 3.85 -46.92 39.20
N SER A 88 4.34 -48.13 39.51
CA SER A 88 5.57 -48.67 38.89
C SER A 88 5.30 -49.09 37.44
N THR A 89 6.34 -49.12 36.60
CA THR A 89 6.29 -49.83 35.31
C THR A 89 6.11 -51.33 35.54
N GLN A 90 5.42 -52.04 34.64
CA GLN A 90 5.17 -53.49 34.77
C GLN A 90 6.43 -54.29 35.13
N ALA A 91 7.53 -54.16 34.37
CA ALA A 91 8.77 -54.90 34.64
C ALA A 91 9.38 -54.61 36.04
N ALA A 92 9.25 -53.36 36.54
CA ALA A 92 9.70 -53.00 37.88
C ALA A 92 8.78 -53.55 38.98
N ALA A 93 7.47 -53.62 38.71
CA ALA A 93 6.49 -54.26 39.59
C ALA A 93 6.76 -55.77 39.71
N GLU A 94 6.98 -56.45 38.59
CA GLU A 94 7.30 -57.88 38.52
C GLU A 94 8.62 -58.20 39.25
N ALA A 95 9.66 -57.38 39.05
CA ALA A 95 10.93 -57.50 39.77
C ALA A 95 10.77 -57.26 41.28
N ALA A 96 9.97 -56.28 41.70
CA ALA A 96 9.71 -55.99 43.11
C ALA A 96 8.91 -57.11 43.80
N VAL A 97 7.88 -57.66 43.15
CA VAL A 97 7.12 -58.82 43.63
C VAL A 97 8.04 -60.04 43.79
N THR A 98 8.85 -60.35 42.77
CA THR A 98 9.79 -61.48 42.82
C THR A 98 10.84 -61.30 43.93
N LYS A 99 11.39 -60.09 44.09
CA LYS A 99 12.36 -59.76 45.15
C LYS A 99 11.77 -59.87 46.56
N ALA A 100 10.45 -59.70 46.71
CA ALA A 100 9.75 -59.87 47.99
C ALA A 100 9.45 -61.35 48.34
N GLY A 101 9.91 -62.32 47.53
CA GLY A 101 9.60 -63.74 47.72
C GLY A 101 8.16 -64.11 47.34
N LEU A 102 7.55 -63.33 46.45
CA LEU A 102 6.20 -63.55 45.91
C LEU A 102 6.27 -63.93 44.42
N LYS A 103 5.19 -64.48 43.88
CA LYS A 103 5.05 -64.72 42.44
C LYS A 103 4.14 -63.68 41.80
N VAL A 104 4.46 -63.29 40.57
CA VAL A 104 3.55 -62.50 39.73
C VAL A 104 2.32 -63.35 39.43
N GLY A 105 1.14 -62.76 39.62
CA GLY A 105 -0.16 -63.38 39.36
C GLY A 105 -0.65 -63.10 37.94
N THR A 106 -1.96 -62.91 37.78
CA THR A 106 -2.51 -62.47 36.49
C THR A 106 -2.20 -60.99 36.26
N VAL A 107 -1.75 -60.65 35.04
CA VAL A 107 -1.63 -59.26 34.57
C VAL A 107 -2.78 -58.99 33.62
N THR A 108 -3.61 -57.99 33.92
CA THR A 108 -4.72 -57.55 33.08
C THR A 108 -4.55 -56.10 32.66
N ASN A 109 -5.13 -55.72 31.51
CA ASN A 109 -5.00 -54.38 30.95
C ASN A 109 -6.30 -53.59 31.07
N SER A 110 -6.21 -52.32 31.46
CA SER A 110 -7.36 -51.38 31.51
C SER A 110 -6.93 -49.99 31.03
N SER A 111 -7.88 -49.11 30.69
CA SER A 111 -7.57 -47.71 30.32
C SER A 111 -7.78 -46.77 31.49
N HIS A 112 -6.80 -45.88 31.74
CA HIS A 112 -6.84 -44.92 32.84
C HIS A 112 -6.39 -43.54 32.35
N ALA A 113 -7.12 -42.49 32.72
CA ALA A 113 -6.88 -41.15 32.19
C ALA A 113 -5.52 -40.55 32.61
N SER A 114 -5.13 -40.76 33.88
CA SER A 114 -3.94 -40.13 34.49
C SER A 114 -2.74 -41.07 34.69
N VAL A 115 -2.89 -42.39 34.49
CA VAL A 115 -1.79 -43.35 34.67
C VAL A 115 -1.24 -43.69 33.30
N ALA A 116 0.01 -43.30 33.04
CA ALA A 116 0.67 -43.55 31.76
C ALA A 116 0.72 -45.06 31.40
N ALA A 117 0.69 -45.35 30.10
CA ALA A 117 0.67 -46.72 29.60
C ALA A 117 1.88 -47.54 30.09
N GLY A 118 1.68 -48.83 30.35
CA GLY A 118 2.70 -49.73 30.89
C GLY A 118 2.99 -49.58 32.40
N ARG A 119 2.21 -48.76 33.12
CA ARG A 119 2.32 -48.59 34.59
C ARG A 119 1.13 -49.23 35.30
N VAL A 120 1.37 -49.76 36.50
CA VAL A 120 0.35 -50.46 37.32
C VAL A 120 -0.67 -49.46 37.87
N ILE A 121 -1.95 -49.70 37.58
CA ILE A 121 -3.12 -48.99 38.13
C ILE A 121 -3.43 -49.51 39.53
N SER A 122 -3.46 -50.84 39.71
CA SER A 122 -3.79 -51.50 40.97
C SER A 122 -3.16 -52.88 41.09
N GLN A 123 -3.11 -53.39 42.31
CA GLN A 123 -2.56 -54.70 42.66
C GLN A 123 -3.49 -55.43 43.64
N THR A 124 -3.53 -56.75 43.56
CA THR A 124 -4.28 -57.61 44.49
C THR A 124 -3.44 -58.85 44.83
N PRO A 125 -3.07 -59.11 46.11
CA PRO A 125 -3.40 -58.33 47.31
C PRO A 125 -2.80 -56.91 47.33
N GLY A 126 -3.40 -56.05 48.16
CA GLY A 126 -2.95 -54.67 48.36
C GLY A 126 -1.58 -54.58 49.05
N ALA A 127 -0.92 -53.43 48.88
CA ALA A 127 0.36 -53.15 49.53
C ALA A 127 0.26 -53.24 51.06
N GLY A 128 1.30 -53.76 51.71
CA GLY A 128 1.35 -53.95 53.16
C GLY A 128 0.63 -55.20 53.68
N ALA A 129 -0.11 -55.94 52.83
CA ALA A 129 -0.72 -57.20 53.23
C ALA A 129 0.36 -58.23 53.63
N SER A 130 0.16 -58.92 54.75
CA SER A 130 1.00 -60.05 55.17
C SER A 130 0.44 -61.34 54.59
N VAL A 131 1.24 -62.06 53.79
CA VAL A 131 0.81 -63.26 53.06
C VAL A 131 1.87 -64.36 53.15
N ALA A 132 1.49 -65.60 52.84
CA ALA A 132 2.46 -66.71 52.80
C ALA A 132 3.54 -66.45 51.73
N ALA A 133 4.79 -66.81 52.01
CA ALA A 133 5.86 -66.80 51.01
C ALA A 133 5.45 -67.57 49.75
N GLY A 134 5.70 -67.01 48.56
CA GLY A 134 5.21 -67.56 47.30
C GLY A 134 3.71 -67.36 47.04
N SER A 135 3.03 -66.42 47.71
CA SER A 135 1.69 -65.98 47.29
C SER A 135 1.74 -65.23 45.95
N ALA A 136 0.61 -65.20 45.23
CA ALA A 136 0.49 -64.49 43.95
C ALA A 136 0.03 -63.04 44.13
N VAL A 137 0.59 -62.12 43.34
CA VAL A 137 0.15 -60.71 43.25
C VAL A 137 -0.32 -60.42 41.82
N ASN A 138 -1.63 -60.29 41.65
CA ASN A 138 -2.25 -59.89 40.38
C ASN A 138 -2.07 -58.38 40.17
N LEU A 139 -1.89 -57.95 38.92
CA LEU A 139 -1.65 -56.56 38.52
C LEU A 139 -2.68 -56.12 37.48
N VAL A 140 -3.17 -54.88 37.60
CA VAL A 140 -3.89 -54.20 36.51
C VAL A 140 -2.97 -53.12 35.94
N VAL A 141 -2.64 -53.19 34.66
CA VAL A 141 -1.72 -52.29 33.97
C VAL A 141 -2.49 -51.33 33.06
N SER A 142 -2.01 -50.09 32.99
CA SER A 142 -2.63 -49.04 32.17
C SER A 142 -2.27 -49.19 30.70
N THR A 143 -3.28 -49.00 29.85
CA THR A 143 -3.17 -48.72 28.40
C THR A 143 -3.22 -47.21 28.11
N GLY A 144 -3.39 -46.38 29.14
CA GLY A 144 -3.52 -44.93 29.05
C GLY A 144 -4.87 -44.42 28.54
N PRO A 145 -5.02 -43.11 28.33
CA PRO A 145 -6.20 -42.50 27.72
C PRO A 145 -6.39 -42.90 26.24
N ALA A 146 -7.61 -42.72 25.75
CA ALA A 146 -7.93 -42.81 24.33
C ALA A 146 -7.82 -41.44 23.67
N VAL A 147 -7.25 -41.37 22.47
CA VAL A 147 -7.19 -40.14 21.67
C VAL A 147 -8.62 -39.74 21.24
N PRO A 148 -9.09 -38.52 21.53
CA PRO A 148 -10.42 -38.06 21.12
C PRO A 148 -10.50 -37.86 19.60
N ASN A 149 -11.70 -37.94 19.03
CA ASN A 149 -11.92 -37.41 17.68
C ASN A 149 -12.05 -35.89 17.73
N VAL A 150 -11.21 -35.19 16.98
CA VAL A 150 -11.22 -33.74 16.83
C VAL A 150 -11.27 -33.27 15.37
N VAL A 151 -11.40 -34.20 14.42
CA VAL A 151 -11.59 -33.88 12.99
C VAL A 151 -12.87 -33.07 12.79
N GLY A 152 -12.82 -32.04 11.94
CA GLY A 152 -13.92 -31.10 11.69
C GLY A 152 -14.16 -30.05 12.77
N LEU A 153 -13.56 -30.18 13.97
CA LEU A 153 -13.57 -29.12 15.00
C LEU A 153 -12.64 -27.97 14.62
N THR A 154 -12.84 -26.80 15.22
CA THR A 154 -11.85 -25.71 15.19
C THR A 154 -10.62 -26.07 16.03
N GLN A 155 -9.45 -25.50 15.72
CA GLN A 155 -8.21 -25.77 16.47
C GLN A 155 -8.36 -25.56 17.99
N ALA A 156 -9.05 -24.50 18.44
CA ALA A 156 -9.28 -24.24 19.85
C ALA A 156 -10.17 -25.31 20.53
N ALA A 157 -11.23 -25.77 19.85
CA ALA A 157 -12.09 -26.85 20.34
C ALA A 157 -11.34 -28.19 20.36
N ALA A 158 -10.51 -28.46 19.35
CA ALA A 158 -9.63 -29.62 19.27
C ALA A 158 -8.62 -29.65 20.44
N GLN A 159 -7.89 -28.55 20.67
CA GLN A 159 -6.96 -28.40 21.80
C GLN A 159 -7.67 -28.61 23.15
N THR A 160 -8.88 -28.07 23.32
CA THR A 160 -9.69 -28.25 24.53
C THR A 160 -10.06 -29.72 24.74
N ALA A 161 -10.45 -30.44 23.69
CA ALA A 161 -10.79 -31.87 23.76
C ALA A 161 -9.55 -32.74 24.04
N ILE A 162 -8.41 -32.47 23.40
CA ILE A 162 -7.13 -33.15 23.63
C ILE A 162 -6.67 -32.97 25.08
N THR A 163 -6.69 -31.73 25.59
CA THR A 163 -6.27 -31.42 26.97
C THR A 163 -7.19 -32.11 27.99
N ARG A 164 -8.51 -32.10 27.77
CA ARG A 164 -9.49 -32.81 28.62
C ARG A 164 -9.28 -34.33 28.64
N ALA A 165 -8.70 -34.91 27.59
CA ALA A 165 -8.37 -36.34 27.52
C ALA A 165 -7.07 -36.73 28.25
N GLY A 166 -6.37 -35.80 28.91
CA GLY A 166 -5.06 -36.06 29.53
C GLY A 166 -3.92 -36.17 28.50
N LEU A 167 -4.10 -35.57 27.33
CA LEU A 167 -3.13 -35.50 26.24
C LEU A 167 -2.68 -34.05 26.03
N ARG A 168 -1.64 -33.84 25.22
CA ARG A 168 -1.19 -32.50 24.83
C ARG A 168 -1.34 -32.28 23.33
N LEU A 169 -1.54 -31.03 22.94
CA LEU A 169 -1.42 -30.64 21.54
C LEU A 169 0.01 -30.93 21.05
N GLY A 170 0.12 -31.52 19.87
CA GLY A 170 1.37 -31.79 19.18
C GLY A 170 1.71 -30.70 18.17
N THR A 171 2.41 -31.08 17.11
CA THR A 171 2.64 -30.19 15.96
C THR A 171 1.32 -29.91 15.26
N VAL A 172 1.04 -28.62 15.01
CA VAL A 172 -0.04 -28.21 14.12
C VAL A 172 0.58 -27.80 12.79
N THR A 173 0.13 -28.42 11.70
CA THR A 173 0.47 -28.03 10.32
C THR A 173 -0.81 -27.61 9.60
N SER A 174 -0.68 -26.83 8.53
CA SER A 174 -1.82 -26.35 7.75
C SER A 174 -1.67 -26.69 6.27
N THR A 175 -2.79 -26.96 5.59
CA THR A 175 -2.83 -27.21 4.15
C THR A 175 -4.17 -26.79 3.56
N ASN A 176 -4.23 -26.66 2.23
CA ASN A 176 -5.46 -26.29 1.52
C ASN A 176 -6.40 -27.50 1.44
N SER A 177 -7.71 -27.27 1.50
CA SER A 177 -8.74 -28.31 1.36
C SER A 177 -9.97 -27.79 0.64
N GLN A 178 -10.36 -28.51 -0.41
CA GLN A 178 -11.56 -28.23 -1.21
C GLN A 178 -12.87 -28.58 -0.48
N THR A 179 -12.81 -29.15 0.74
CA THR A 179 -14.00 -29.67 1.46
C THR A 179 -14.08 -29.23 2.93
N VAL A 180 -12.97 -28.76 3.52
CA VAL A 180 -12.91 -28.34 4.93
C VAL A 180 -12.68 -26.84 5.01
N SER A 181 -13.60 -26.11 5.63
CA SER A 181 -13.47 -24.65 5.86
C SER A 181 -12.22 -24.30 6.68
N SER A 182 -11.67 -23.11 6.44
CA SER A 182 -10.49 -22.59 7.15
C SER A 182 -10.59 -22.70 8.68
N GLY A 183 -9.46 -22.96 9.34
CA GLY A 183 -9.36 -23.06 10.81
C GLY A 183 -9.93 -24.35 11.43
N ARG A 184 -10.45 -25.28 10.62
CA ARG A 184 -10.92 -26.61 11.08
C ARG A 184 -9.91 -27.71 10.82
N VAL A 185 -9.88 -28.71 11.69
CA VAL A 185 -9.00 -29.89 11.58
C VAL A 185 -9.43 -30.77 10.40
N ILE A 186 -8.54 -30.98 9.44
CA ILE A 186 -8.66 -31.95 8.33
C ILE A 186 -8.37 -33.36 8.86
N SER A 187 -7.28 -33.53 9.60
CA SER A 187 -6.86 -34.82 10.13
C SER A 187 -6.03 -34.67 11.41
N GLN A 188 -5.89 -35.77 12.14
CA GLN A 188 -5.13 -35.85 13.38
C GLN A 188 -4.20 -37.07 13.38
N THR A 189 -3.16 -37.05 14.20
CA THR A 189 -2.31 -38.23 14.46
C THR A 189 -1.83 -38.20 15.91
N PRO A 190 -2.03 -39.26 16.70
CA PRO A 190 -2.65 -40.55 16.34
C PRO A 190 -4.15 -40.47 16.01
N GLN A 191 -4.66 -41.52 15.38
CA GLN A 191 -6.06 -41.61 14.94
C GLN A 191 -7.03 -41.66 16.14
N PRO A 192 -8.29 -41.22 15.98
CA PRO A 192 -9.31 -41.31 17.02
C PRO A 192 -9.44 -42.71 17.63
N GLY A 193 -9.64 -42.80 18.94
CA GLY A 193 -9.77 -44.06 19.68
C GLY A 193 -8.45 -44.76 20.04
N SER A 194 -7.32 -44.37 19.43
CA SER A 194 -5.99 -44.92 19.72
C SER A 194 -5.67 -44.84 21.23
N LYS A 195 -5.12 -45.91 21.81
CA LYS A 195 -4.63 -45.93 23.19
C LYS A 195 -3.18 -45.48 23.22
N VAL A 196 -2.86 -44.47 24.04
CA VAL A 196 -1.54 -43.84 24.08
C VAL A 196 -1.15 -43.51 25.53
N ALA A 197 0.13 -43.27 25.79
CA ALA A 197 0.57 -42.82 27.12
C ALA A 197 -0.05 -41.45 27.48
N ALA A 198 -0.42 -41.24 28.74
CA ALA A 198 -0.86 -39.92 29.22
C ALA A 198 0.22 -38.86 28.93
N GLY A 199 -0.19 -37.67 28.50
CA GLY A 199 0.72 -36.61 28.03
C GLY A 199 1.30 -36.81 26.61
N SER A 200 0.86 -37.83 25.86
CA SER A 200 1.24 -37.98 24.45
C SER A 200 0.75 -36.80 23.60
N ALA A 201 1.50 -36.48 22.55
CA ALA A 201 1.14 -35.47 21.57
C ALA A 201 0.05 -35.97 20.62
N VAL A 202 -0.90 -35.10 20.29
CA VAL A 202 -1.82 -35.26 19.16
C VAL A 202 -1.50 -34.16 18.14
N ASN A 203 -0.85 -34.53 17.05
CA ASN A 203 -0.55 -33.65 15.93
C ASN A 203 -1.83 -33.42 15.11
N LEU A 204 -1.98 -32.22 14.54
CA LEU A 204 -3.15 -31.83 13.74
C LEU A 204 -2.73 -31.30 12.37
N VAL A 205 -3.52 -31.62 11.35
CA VAL A 205 -3.52 -30.91 10.06
C VAL A 205 -4.78 -30.04 10.02
N VAL A 206 -4.63 -28.74 9.85
CA VAL A 206 -5.72 -27.73 9.83
C VAL A 206 -5.91 -27.22 8.42
N SER A 207 -7.14 -26.91 8.04
CA SER A 207 -7.44 -26.32 6.73
C SER A 207 -7.10 -24.84 6.70
N LEU A 208 -6.45 -24.41 5.62
CA LEU A 208 -6.36 -23.00 5.22
C LEU A 208 -7.63 -22.54 4.51
N GLY A 209 -8.35 -23.44 3.84
CA GLY A 209 -9.46 -23.16 2.94
C GLY A 209 -9.27 -23.83 1.57
N ALA A 210 -10.20 -23.60 0.65
CA ALA A 210 -10.03 -23.93 -0.75
C ALA A 210 -9.18 -22.83 -1.42
N ALA A 211 -8.11 -23.22 -2.09
CA ALA A 211 -7.22 -22.28 -2.77
C ALA A 211 -7.80 -21.85 -4.12
N VAL A 212 -7.87 -20.54 -4.35
CA VAL A 212 -8.35 -19.95 -5.60
C VAL A 212 -7.31 -20.18 -6.70
N PRO A 213 -7.68 -20.76 -7.86
CA PRO A 213 -6.75 -20.95 -8.97
C PRO A 213 -6.43 -19.61 -9.66
N ASN A 214 -5.29 -19.54 -10.36
CA ASN A 214 -5.07 -18.47 -11.33
C ASN A 214 -5.87 -18.78 -12.60
N VAL A 215 -6.69 -17.82 -13.03
CA VAL A 215 -7.45 -17.86 -14.28
C VAL A 215 -7.27 -16.63 -15.15
N GLU A 216 -6.42 -15.68 -14.75
CA GLU A 216 -6.10 -14.49 -15.55
C GLU A 216 -5.40 -14.90 -16.86
N GLY A 217 -5.77 -14.23 -17.97
CA GLY A 217 -5.34 -14.61 -19.32
C GLY A 217 -5.99 -15.89 -19.89
N LEU A 218 -6.69 -16.71 -19.08
CA LEU A 218 -7.46 -17.84 -19.60
C LEU A 218 -8.76 -17.36 -20.25
N THR A 219 -9.28 -18.13 -21.22
CA THR A 219 -10.64 -17.92 -21.72
C THR A 219 -11.66 -18.15 -20.59
N GLN A 220 -12.80 -17.44 -20.62
CA GLN A 220 -13.88 -17.58 -19.63
C GLN A 220 -14.29 -19.05 -19.38
N ALA A 221 -14.31 -19.88 -20.42
CA ALA A 221 -14.62 -21.32 -20.30
C ALA A 221 -13.53 -22.10 -19.53
N ALA A 222 -12.25 -21.87 -19.83
CA ALA A 222 -11.14 -22.50 -19.12
C ALA A 222 -11.06 -22.01 -17.65
N ALA A 223 -11.32 -20.73 -17.42
CA ALA A 223 -11.46 -20.15 -16.09
C ALA A 223 -12.55 -20.85 -15.27
N GLN A 224 -13.74 -21.05 -15.84
CA GLN A 224 -14.84 -21.77 -15.21
C GLN A 224 -14.47 -23.22 -14.86
N THR A 225 -13.75 -23.93 -15.73
CA THR A 225 -13.25 -25.28 -15.44
C THR A 225 -12.24 -25.29 -14.30
N ALA A 226 -11.30 -24.34 -14.25
CA ALA A 226 -10.32 -24.23 -13.18
C ALA A 226 -10.97 -23.92 -11.82
N ILE A 227 -11.86 -22.92 -11.75
CA ILE A 227 -12.59 -22.52 -10.53
C ILE A 227 -13.40 -23.71 -9.97
N THR A 228 -14.16 -24.40 -10.82
CA THR A 228 -14.96 -25.55 -10.37
C THR A 228 -14.10 -26.76 -9.96
N SER A 229 -12.96 -26.99 -10.62
CA SER A 229 -11.98 -28.02 -10.21
C SER A 229 -11.28 -27.71 -8.88
N ALA A 230 -11.29 -26.45 -8.43
CA ALA A 230 -10.76 -26.03 -7.13
C ALA A 230 -11.76 -26.20 -5.96
N GLY A 231 -12.99 -26.66 -6.21
CA GLY A 231 -14.05 -26.71 -5.20
C GLY A 231 -14.73 -25.36 -4.95
N LEU A 232 -14.63 -24.43 -5.91
CA LEU A 232 -15.24 -23.10 -5.88
C LEU A 232 -16.35 -23.00 -6.94
N LYS A 233 -17.07 -21.88 -6.97
CA LYS A 233 -18.05 -21.56 -8.02
C LYS A 233 -17.68 -20.27 -8.75
N VAL A 234 -18.02 -20.17 -10.02
CA VAL A 234 -17.98 -18.88 -10.72
C VAL A 234 -19.05 -17.97 -10.12
N GLY A 235 -18.68 -16.71 -9.87
CA GLY A 235 -19.57 -15.67 -9.37
C GLY A 235 -20.12 -14.79 -10.49
N THR A 236 -20.10 -13.49 -10.27
CA THR A 236 -20.44 -12.46 -11.26
C THR A 236 -19.38 -12.43 -12.36
N VAL A 237 -19.81 -12.44 -13.63
CA VAL A 237 -18.92 -12.14 -14.76
C VAL A 237 -19.29 -10.79 -15.33
N THR A 238 -18.35 -9.85 -15.29
CA THR A 238 -18.45 -8.53 -15.92
C THR A 238 -17.57 -8.47 -17.15
N THR A 239 -17.83 -7.52 -18.05
CA THR A 239 -17.05 -7.36 -19.28
C THR A 239 -16.64 -5.91 -19.50
N VAL A 240 -15.39 -5.69 -19.92
CA VAL A 240 -14.82 -4.37 -20.22
C VAL A 240 -13.92 -4.43 -21.44
N ASN A 241 -13.71 -3.29 -22.10
CA ASN A 241 -12.74 -3.19 -23.20
C ASN A 241 -11.31 -3.21 -22.63
N SER A 242 -10.35 -3.83 -23.33
CA SER A 242 -8.94 -3.81 -22.97
C SER A 242 -8.05 -3.71 -24.20
N ALA A 243 -7.11 -2.77 -24.18
CA ALA A 243 -6.12 -2.57 -25.24
C ALA A 243 -5.02 -3.65 -25.25
N ILE A 244 -4.96 -4.52 -24.23
CA ILE A 244 -3.84 -5.45 -24.00
C ILE A 244 -4.24 -6.90 -23.67
N VAL A 245 -5.53 -7.19 -23.41
CA VAL A 245 -6.02 -8.56 -23.12
C VAL A 245 -6.95 -9.04 -24.25
N ASP A 246 -6.68 -10.24 -24.76
CA ASP A 246 -7.44 -10.85 -25.85
C ASP A 246 -8.94 -11.00 -25.55
N ILE A 247 -9.76 -10.86 -26.60
CA ILE A 247 -11.22 -10.97 -26.51
C ILE A 247 -11.67 -12.33 -25.96
N GLY A 248 -12.48 -12.30 -24.89
CA GLY A 248 -12.97 -13.49 -24.19
C GLY A 248 -12.01 -14.08 -23.13
N ALA A 249 -10.82 -13.49 -22.95
CA ALA A 249 -9.91 -13.83 -21.86
C ALA A 249 -10.21 -13.03 -20.58
N VAL A 250 -9.94 -13.63 -19.42
CA VAL A 250 -10.08 -12.97 -18.10
C VAL A 250 -8.99 -11.91 -17.95
N ILE A 251 -9.39 -10.68 -17.64
CA ILE A 251 -8.52 -9.56 -17.27
C ILE A 251 -8.10 -9.69 -15.81
N SER A 252 -9.05 -9.96 -14.91
CA SER A 252 -8.80 -10.12 -13.48
C SER A 252 -9.88 -10.96 -12.79
N GLN A 253 -9.56 -11.43 -11.59
CA GLN A 253 -10.43 -12.27 -10.76
C GLN A 253 -10.50 -11.79 -9.29
N THR A 254 -11.67 -11.96 -8.67
CA THR A 254 -11.90 -11.65 -7.25
C THR A 254 -12.71 -12.76 -6.58
N PRO A 255 -12.20 -13.45 -5.53
CA PRO A 255 -10.87 -13.32 -4.95
C PRO A 255 -9.74 -13.76 -5.91
N SER A 256 -8.51 -13.43 -5.58
CA SER A 256 -7.37 -13.51 -6.48
C SER A 256 -6.64 -14.85 -6.42
N ALA A 257 -5.77 -15.08 -7.39
CA ALA A 257 -5.00 -16.31 -7.52
C ALA A 257 -4.15 -16.61 -6.27
N GLY A 258 -4.41 -17.76 -5.64
CA GLY A 258 -3.73 -18.21 -4.42
C GLY A 258 -4.43 -17.88 -3.10
N ASP A 259 -5.50 -17.06 -3.11
CA ASP A 259 -6.28 -16.77 -1.92
C ASP A 259 -6.92 -18.06 -1.36
N ASN A 260 -6.99 -18.17 -0.02
CA ASN A 260 -7.62 -19.31 0.64
C ASN A 260 -9.01 -18.93 1.18
N VAL A 261 -10.05 -19.47 0.55
CA VAL A 261 -11.44 -19.10 0.80
C VAL A 261 -12.24 -20.28 1.36
N ALA A 262 -13.51 -20.05 1.73
CA ALA A 262 -14.40 -21.16 2.06
C ALA A 262 -14.69 -22.03 0.82
N PRO A 263 -14.71 -23.37 0.93
CA PRO A 263 -15.25 -24.23 -0.11
C PRO A 263 -16.64 -23.76 -0.60
N GLY A 264 -16.84 -23.67 -1.91
CA GLY A 264 -18.06 -23.12 -2.52
C GLY A 264 -18.19 -21.59 -2.52
N SER A 265 -17.14 -20.85 -2.14
CA SER A 265 -17.03 -19.40 -2.38
C SER A 265 -17.12 -19.08 -3.88
N ALA A 266 -17.64 -17.88 -4.17
CA ALA A 266 -17.65 -17.33 -5.52
C ALA A 266 -16.25 -16.81 -5.91
N VAL A 267 -15.93 -16.92 -7.20
CA VAL A 267 -14.86 -16.17 -7.86
C VAL A 267 -15.51 -15.37 -8.99
N ASP A 268 -15.62 -14.07 -8.78
CA ASP A 268 -16.07 -13.09 -9.76
C ASP A 268 -14.96 -12.83 -10.79
N LEU A 269 -15.33 -12.51 -12.02
CA LEU A 269 -14.41 -12.35 -13.15
C LEU A 269 -14.69 -11.05 -13.92
N ILE A 270 -13.62 -10.37 -14.33
CA ILE A 270 -13.66 -9.33 -15.35
C ILE A 270 -13.10 -9.93 -16.65
N VAL A 271 -13.88 -9.92 -17.73
CA VAL A 271 -13.51 -10.53 -19.02
C VAL A 271 -13.36 -9.47 -20.09
N SER A 272 -12.31 -9.60 -20.92
CA SER A 272 -12.03 -8.66 -21.99
C SER A 272 -13.02 -8.79 -23.15
N LEU A 273 -13.53 -7.65 -23.60
CA LEU A 273 -14.20 -7.52 -24.89
C LEU A 273 -13.20 -7.27 -26.04
N GLY A 274 -11.91 -7.10 -25.74
CA GLY A 274 -10.88 -6.64 -26.67
C GLY A 274 -10.73 -5.13 -26.74
N ALA A 275 -9.89 -4.66 -27.66
CA ALA A 275 -9.61 -3.25 -27.91
C ALA A 275 -10.76 -2.61 -28.70
N ALA A 276 -11.29 -1.50 -28.21
CA ALA A 276 -12.34 -0.74 -28.90
C ALA A 276 -11.74 0.17 -29.97
N VAL A 277 -12.14 0.01 -31.23
CA VAL A 277 -11.67 0.84 -32.34
C VAL A 277 -12.15 2.29 -32.16
N PRO A 278 -11.25 3.28 -32.01
CA PRO A 278 -11.63 4.68 -31.87
C PRO A 278 -12.15 5.26 -33.19
N ASN A 279 -12.89 6.38 -33.11
CA ASN A 279 -13.19 7.18 -34.29
C ASN A 279 -11.97 8.00 -34.69
N VAL A 280 -11.50 7.83 -35.92
CA VAL A 280 -10.39 8.59 -36.51
C VAL A 280 -10.77 9.28 -37.83
N VAL A 281 -12.04 9.19 -38.26
CA VAL A 281 -12.54 9.95 -39.42
C VAL A 281 -12.54 11.44 -39.10
N GLY A 282 -12.01 12.25 -40.02
CA GLY A 282 -11.79 13.69 -39.84
C GLY A 282 -10.47 14.06 -39.15
N LEU A 283 -9.63 13.08 -38.76
CA LEU A 283 -8.26 13.33 -38.31
C LEU A 283 -7.28 13.25 -39.49
N SER A 284 -6.17 13.99 -39.42
CA SER A 284 -5.02 13.77 -40.30
C SER A 284 -4.41 12.39 -40.08
N GLN A 285 -3.80 11.80 -41.11
CA GLN A 285 -3.22 10.44 -41.02
C GLN A 285 -2.28 10.25 -39.81
N ASN A 286 -1.46 11.26 -39.49
CA ASN A 286 -0.54 11.21 -38.33
C ASN A 286 -1.28 11.21 -36.98
N ASN A 287 -2.39 11.94 -36.87
CA ASN A 287 -3.20 11.97 -35.67
C ASN A 287 -4.04 10.68 -35.54
N ALA A 288 -4.61 10.20 -36.64
CA ALA A 288 -5.28 8.90 -36.69
C ALA A 288 -4.35 7.75 -36.25
N GLN A 289 -3.09 7.75 -36.71
CA GLN A 289 -2.08 6.77 -36.30
C GLN A 289 -1.78 6.85 -34.79
N LYS A 290 -1.65 8.05 -34.22
CA LYS A 290 -1.47 8.24 -32.76
C LYS A 290 -2.68 7.73 -31.97
N THR A 291 -3.89 8.08 -32.39
CA THR A 291 -5.15 7.65 -31.73
C THR A 291 -5.34 6.14 -31.79
N LEU A 292 -4.97 5.49 -32.89
CA LEU A 292 -4.98 4.02 -33.00
C LEU A 292 -3.93 3.38 -32.10
N ALA A 293 -2.69 3.87 -32.12
CA ALA A 293 -1.62 3.35 -31.26
C ALA A 293 -1.96 3.47 -29.76
N ALA A 294 -2.56 4.59 -29.34
CA ALA A 294 -3.03 4.80 -27.97
C ALA A 294 -4.18 3.84 -27.57
N ALA A 295 -4.96 3.34 -28.53
CA ALA A 295 -5.98 2.31 -28.32
C ALA A 295 -5.43 0.87 -28.38
N GLY A 296 -4.10 0.68 -28.51
CA GLY A 296 -3.48 -0.63 -28.69
C GLY A 296 -3.67 -1.23 -30.08
N LEU A 297 -3.93 -0.40 -31.10
CA LEU A 297 -4.25 -0.83 -32.47
C LEU A 297 -3.19 -0.38 -33.47
N THR A 298 -3.07 -1.12 -34.58
CA THR A 298 -2.12 -0.80 -35.65
C THR A 298 -2.83 -0.13 -36.84
N VAL A 299 -2.08 0.67 -37.63
CA VAL A 299 -2.57 1.15 -38.92
C VAL A 299 -2.42 0.01 -39.94
N GLY A 300 -3.53 -0.35 -40.59
CA GLY A 300 -3.58 -1.36 -41.64
C GLY A 300 -3.31 -0.79 -43.03
N ILE A 301 -3.98 -1.35 -44.03
CA ILE A 301 -3.89 -0.86 -45.42
C ILE A 301 -4.42 0.58 -45.47
N VAL A 302 -3.60 1.49 -46.00
CA VAL A 302 -3.98 2.89 -46.27
C VAL A 302 -4.26 3.03 -47.77
N THR A 303 -5.44 3.55 -48.13
CA THR A 303 -5.82 3.86 -49.52
C THR A 303 -6.15 5.34 -49.67
N THR A 304 -6.17 5.86 -50.91
CA THR A 304 -6.46 7.27 -51.20
C THR A 304 -7.63 7.41 -52.17
N THR A 305 -8.53 8.35 -51.91
CA THR A 305 -9.69 8.67 -52.77
C THR A 305 -9.88 10.18 -52.86
N ILE A 306 -10.38 10.67 -54.00
CA ILE A 306 -10.69 12.09 -54.20
C ILE A 306 -11.88 12.50 -53.32
N SER A 307 -11.77 13.64 -52.63
CA SER A 307 -12.87 14.26 -51.89
C SER A 307 -13.03 15.72 -52.30
N ALA A 308 -14.25 16.13 -52.62
CA ALA A 308 -14.56 17.53 -52.94
C ALA A 308 -14.63 18.43 -51.69
N THR A 309 -14.71 17.86 -50.49
CA THR A 309 -15.04 18.58 -49.25
C THR A 309 -14.06 18.36 -48.09
N VAL A 310 -13.15 17.37 -48.18
CA VAL A 310 -12.21 17.03 -47.10
C VAL A 310 -10.76 17.34 -47.56
N PRO A 311 -9.94 18.04 -46.75
CA PRO A 311 -8.55 18.38 -47.11
C PRO A 311 -7.69 17.17 -47.45
N ILE A 312 -6.61 17.41 -48.19
CA ILE A 312 -5.63 16.36 -48.52
C ILE A 312 -4.89 15.87 -47.26
N GLY A 313 -4.83 14.56 -47.06
CA GLY A 313 -4.15 13.92 -45.92
C GLY A 313 -5.04 13.56 -44.72
N ASP A 314 -6.32 13.94 -44.74
CA ASP A 314 -7.28 13.60 -43.68
C ASP A 314 -8.04 12.30 -43.98
N VAL A 315 -8.38 11.55 -42.92
CA VAL A 315 -9.13 10.29 -42.98
C VAL A 315 -10.60 10.54 -43.32
N ILE A 316 -11.07 9.94 -44.40
CA ILE A 316 -12.48 9.95 -44.85
C ILE A 316 -13.21 8.63 -44.59
N GLY A 317 -12.51 7.59 -44.14
CA GLY A 317 -13.11 6.32 -43.75
C GLY A 317 -12.13 5.40 -43.03
N GLN A 318 -12.66 4.50 -42.21
CA GLN A 318 -11.88 3.51 -41.46
C GLN A 318 -12.56 2.14 -41.50
N LYS A 319 -11.78 1.06 -41.40
CA LYS A 319 -12.32 -0.30 -41.23
C LYS A 319 -11.39 -1.16 -40.34
N PRO A 320 -11.86 -1.74 -39.22
CA PRO A 320 -13.23 -1.70 -38.71
C PRO A 320 -13.74 -0.30 -38.31
N GLY A 321 -15.06 -0.19 -38.13
CA GLY A 321 -15.71 1.07 -37.77
C GLY A 321 -15.50 1.44 -36.30
N ALA A 322 -15.67 2.71 -35.96
CA ALA A 322 -15.59 3.18 -34.58
C ALA A 322 -16.57 2.41 -33.67
N GLY A 323 -16.12 2.07 -32.46
CA GLY A 323 -16.88 1.25 -31.50
C GLY A 323 -16.90 -0.26 -31.82
N THR A 324 -16.24 -0.73 -32.89
CA THR A 324 -16.03 -2.17 -33.09
C THR A 324 -14.97 -2.65 -32.10
N ASN A 325 -15.25 -3.72 -31.36
CA ASN A 325 -14.23 -4.36 -30.53
C ASN A 325 -13.47 -5.44 -31.33
N VAL A 326 -12.15 -5.48 -31.15
CA VAL A 326 -11.21 -6.35 -31.88
C VAL A 326 -10.12 -6.88 -30.93
N ALA A 327 -9.32 -7.86 -31.36
CA ALA A 327 -8.17 -8.29 -30.55
C ALA A 327 -7.11 -7.16 -30.45
N PRO A 328 -6.38 -7.04 -29.33
CA PRO A 328 -5.19 -6.19 -29.21
C PRO A 328 -4.25 -6.30 -30.43
N GLY A 329 -3.62 -5.19 -30.81
CA GLY A 329 -2.73 -5.09 -31.97
C GLY A 329 -3.42 -5.11 -33.35
N SER A 330 -4.73 -5.38 -33.43
CA SER A 330 -5.47 -5.48 -34.70
C SER A 330 -5.30 -4.25 -35.60
N SER A 331 -5.22 -4.48 -36.91
CA SER A 331 -5.00 -3.43 -37.90
C SER A 331 -6.30 -2.75 -38.34
N VAL A 332 -6.37 -1.42 -38.23
CA VAL A 332 -7.45 -0.60 -38.78
C VAL A 332 -7.01 0.00 -40.11
N ALA A 333 -7.63 -0.42 -41.20
CA ALA A 333 -7.42 0.14 -42.52
C ALA A 333 -8.03 1.56 -42.62
N LEU A 334 -7.36 2.45 -43.36
CA LEU A 334 -7.74 3.87 -43.49
C LEU A 334 -7.93 4.25 -44.96
N VAL A 335 -8.92 5.10 -45.22
CA VAL A 335 -9.12 5.78 -46.50
C VAL A 335 -8.82 7.26 -46.29
N ILE A 336 -7.86 7.79 -47.04
CA ILE A 336 -7.36 9.16 -46.94
C ILE A 336 -7.88 9.99 -48.12
N SER A 337 -8.21 11.26 -47.88
CA SER A 337 -8.54 12.21 -48.94
C SER A 337 -7.29 12.62 -49.72
N SER A 338 -7.36 12.57 -51.05
CA SER A 338 -6.40 13.22 -51.95
C SER A 338 -6.75 14.69 -52.28
N GLY A 339 -7.77 15.25 -51.62
CA GLY A 339 -8.26 16.61 -51.82
C GLY A 339 -9.13 16.79 -53.08
N PRO A 340 -9.61 18.03 -53.32
CA PRO A 340 -10.37 18.37 -54.52
C PRO A 340 -9.48 18.39 -55.78
N PRO A 341 -10.02 18.11 -56.97
CA PRO A 341 -9.23 18.01 -58.20
C PRO A 341 -8.63 19.37 -58.60
N VAL A 342 -7.30 19.45 -58.61
CA VAL A 342 -6.55 20.65 -59.00
C VAL A 342 -6.48 20.78 -60.54
N PHE A 343 -6.84 21.96 -61.05
CA PHE A 343 -6.68 22.33 -62.45
C PHE A 343 -5.56 23.38 -62.57
N LEU A 344 -4.73 23.27 -63.61
CA LEU A 344 -3.60 24.17 -63.84
C LEU A 344 -3.83 24.95 -65.14
N MET A 345 -3.74 26.28 -65.04
CA MET A 345 -3.94 27.19 -66.16
C MET A 345 -2.58 27.72 -66.61
N GLY A 346 -2.16 27.31 -67.82
CA GLY A 346 -0.84 27.63 -68.38
C GLY A 346 -0.96 28.60 -69.54
N VAL A 347 -0.17 29.68 -69.51
CA VAL A 347 -0.04 30.62 -70.63
C VAL A 347 1.25 30.29 -71.38
N GLN A 348 1.14 29.92 -72.65
CA GLN A 348 2.29 29.67 -73.53
C GLN A 348 2.33 30.74 -74.62
N ASN A 349 3.40 31.53 -74.64
CA ASN A 349 3.64 32.50 -75.72
C ASN A 349 4.14 31.77 -76.97
N ASP A 350 3.30 31.68 -78.01
CA ASP A 350 3.77 31.35 -79.36
C ASP A 350 4.38 32.62 -80.01
N PRO A 351 5.66 32.63 -80.43
CA PRO A 351 6.28 33.80 -81.04
C PRO A 351 5.82 34.13 -82.47
N ARG A 352 4.92 33.35 -83.09
CA ARG A 352 4.64 33.42 -84.54
C ARG A 352 3.19 33.75 -84.90
N THR A 353 2.23 33.58 -84.00
CA THR A 353 0.83 33.98 -84.20
C THR A 353 0.20 34.46 -82.89
N GLY A 354 -0.28 35.71 -82.84
CA GLY A 354 -1.16 36.18 -81.77
C GLY A 354 -2.64 35.90 -82.08
N PRO A 355 -3.57 36.10 -81.12
CA PRO A 355 -3.35 36.58 -79.75
C PRO A 355 -3.10 35.44 -78.74
N LEU A 356 -2.98 35.77 -77.45
CA LEU A 356 -2.81 34.82 -76.35
C LEU A 356 -3.97 33.81 -76.30
N VAL A 357 -3.65 32.52 -76.47
CA VAL A 357 -4.62 31.42 -76.28
C VAL A 357 -4.46 30.87 -74.87
N ASN A 358 -5.46 31.07 -74.01
CA ASN A 358 -5.48 30.43 -72.69
C ASN A 358 -5.93 28.98 -72.85
N SER A 359 -4.98 28.04 -72.81
CA SER A 359 -5.26 26.61 -72.74
C SER A 359 -5.47 26.15 -71.29
N LEU A 360 -6.51 25.37 -71.05
CA LEU A 360 -6.74 24.72 -69.76
C LEU A 360 -6.06 23.35 -69.72
N TYR A 361 -5.35 23.04 -68.63
CA TYR A 361 -4.67 21.76 -68.46
C TYR A 361 -5.11 21.02 -67.17
N ARG A 362 -5.21 19.70 -67.26
CA ARG A 362 -5.39 18.80 -66.13
C ARG A 362 -4.04 18.21 -65.77
N LEU A 363 -3.57 18.44 -64.55
CA LEU A 363 -2.54 17.59 -63.97
C LEU A 363 -3.20 16.31 -63.49
N ARG A 364 -2.76 15.17 -63.98
CA ARG A 364 -3.18 13.85 -63.49
C ARG A 364 -2.23 13.40 -62.37
N THR A 365 -2.70 12.49 -61.50
CA THR A 365 -1.98 12.06 -60.29
C THR A 365 -0.72 11.23 -60.57
N ASP A 366 -0.49 10.81 -61.81
CA ASP A 366 0.76 10.25 -62.33
C ASP A 366 1.78 11.33 -62.77
N GLY A 367 1.49 12.61 -62.49
CA GLY A 367 2.32 13.75 -62.90
C GLY A 367 2.10 14.23 -64.34
N VAL A 368 1.23 13.56 -65.12
CA VAL A 368 1.07 13.88 -66.54
C VAL A 368 0.10 15.03 -66.74
N VAL A 369 0.61 16.13 -67.31
CA VAL A 369 -0.16 17.30 -67.73
C VAL A 369 -0.88 16.98 -69.05
N THR A 370 -2.21 17.15 -69.09
CA THR A 370 -3.06 16.83 -70.23
C THR A 370 -3.90 18.05 -70.60
N LYS A 371 -3.80 18.57 -71.83
CA LYS A 371 -4.62 19.71 -72.29
C LYS A 371 -6.09 19.31 -72.40
N ILE A 372 -7.00 20.12 -71.84
CA ILE A 372 -8.45 19.88 -71.81
C ILE A 372 -9.20 20.70 -72.85
N GLY A 373 -8.70 21.88 -73.22
CA GLY A 373 -9.32 22.75 -74.21
C GLY A 373 -8.64 24.11 -74.33
N ASP A 374 -9.20 24.96 -75.21
CA ASP A 374 -8.82 26.35 -75.44
C ASP A 374 -10.00 27.28 -75.19
N LEU A 375 -9.74 28.46 -74.64
CA LEU A 375 -10.76 29.42 -74.18
C LEU A 375 -10.94 30.56 -75.19
N THR A 376 -12.20 30.92 -75.48
CA THR A 376 -12.59 32.04 -76.34
C THR A 376 -13.66 32.94 -75.69
N HIS A 377 -13.50 34.25 -75.85
CA HIS A 377 -14.38 35.36 -75.39
C HIS A 377 -15.84 35.27 -75.90
N ARG A 378 -16.85 36.02 -75.40
CA ARG A 378 -17.03 36.98 -74.27
C ARG A 378 -18.55 37.16 -74.03
N THR A 379 -19.01 37.43 -72.80
CA THR A 379 -20.18 38.31 -72.47
C THR A 379 -20.15 38.62 -70.96
N HIS A 380 -20.70 39.77 -70.54
CA HIS A 380 -20.66 40.26 -69.15
C HIS A 380 -22.04 40.22 -68.46
N GLY A 381 -22.07 39.75 -67.22
CA GLY A 381 -23.17 39.89 -66.27
C GLY A 381 -22.70 40.51 -64.94
N LEU A 382 -23.62 40.78 -64.02
CA LEU A 382 -23.32 41.27 -62.66
C LEU A 382 -23.87 40.30 -61.61
N ALA A 383 -23.11 40.04 -60.56
CA ALA A 383 -23.54 39.21 -59.43
C ALA A 383 -22.98 39.72 -58.09
N PHE A 384 -23.63 39.37 -56.99
CA PHE A 384 -23.21 39.70 -55.63
C PHE A 384 -22.54 38.50 -54.96
N VAL A 385 -21.45 38.76 -54.23
CA VAL A 385 -20.87 37.78 -53.29
C VAL A 385 -20.62 38.51 -51.97
N GLY A 386 -21.37 38.12 -50.94
CA GLY A 386 -21.48 38.92 -49.71
C GLY A 386 -22.09 40.30 -50.03
N THR A 387 -21.52 41.36 -49.45
CA THR A 387 -21.94 42.75 -49.69
C THR A 387 -21.28 43.41 -50.89
N THR A 388 -20.44 42.70 -51.65
CA THR A 388 -19.66 43.26 -52.77
C THR A 388 -20.24 42.84 -54.11
N LEU A 389 -20.39 43.81 -55.01
CA LEU A 389 -20.82 43.63 -56.39
C LEU A 389 -19.61 43.28 -57.27
N TYR A 390 -19.71 42.19 -58.04
CA TYR A 390 -18.67 41.74 -58.96
C TYR A 390 -19.21 41.69 -60.40
N SER A 391 -18.35 42.04 -61.36
CA SER A 391 -18.56 41.73 -62.77
C SER A 391 -18.25 40.26 -63.03
N VAL A 392 -19.18 39.56 -63.65
CA VAL A 392 -19.04 38.14 -64.02
C VAL A 392 -18.81 38.05 -65.52
N GLU A 393 -17.74 37.36 -65.92
CA GLU A 393 -17.62 36.83 -67.29
C GLU A 393 -18.16 35.40 -67.31
N GLU A 394 -19.06 35.10 -68.25
CA GLU A 394 -19.45 33.72 -68.54
C GLU A 394 -18.51 33.14 -69.62
N LEU A 395 -17.85 32.03 -69.29
CA LEU A 395 -16.94 31.31 -70.20
C LEU A 395 -17.58 30.00 -70.64
N SER A 396 -18.30 30.04 -71.76
CA SER A 396 -18.97 28.89 -72.36
C SER A 396 -17.97 27.93 -73.02
N LEU A 397 -17.93 26.67 -72.59
CA LEU A 397 -17.22 25.60 -73.29
C LEU A 397 -18.06 25.11 -74.49
N SER A 398 -17.47 25.06 -75.69
CA SER A 398 -18.12 24.54 -76.89
C SER A 398 -18.39 23.02 -76.75
N PRO A 399 -19.59 22.51 -77.09
CA PRO A 399 -20.03 21.20 -76.63
C PRO A 399 -19.48 20.02 -77.45
N GLN A 400 -18.84 19.08 -76.74
CA GLN A 400 -18.80 17.65 -77.09
C GLN A 400 -19.22 16.86 -75.84
N SER A 401 -20.36 16.18 -75.94
CA SER A 401 -21.00 15.31 -74.92
C SER A 401 -21.12 15.83 -73.47
N GLY A 402 -22.32 16.30 -73.10
CA GLY A 402 -22.95 16.01 -71.79
C GLY A 402 -22.56 16.85 -70.56
N ALA A 403 -23.41 17.84 -70.25
CA ALA A 403 -23.48 18.63 -69.00
C ALA A 403 -22.28 19.58 -68.67
N PRO A 404 -22.52 20.90 -68.47
CA PRO A 404 -21.45 21.87 -68.24
C PRO A 404 -21.14 22.11 -66.75
N PRO A 405 -19.86 22.26 -66.39
CA PRO A 405 -19.44 23.05 -65.23
C PRO A 405 -19.05 24.47 -65.69
N SER A 406 -19.90 25.46 -65.44
CA SER A 406 -19.56 26.88 -65.68
C SER A 406 -18.47 27.33 -64.69
N LEU A 407 -17.30 27.73 -65.20
CA LEU A 407 -16.16 28.13 -64.38
C LEU A 407 -16.09 29.65 -64.23
N TYR A 408 -16.40 30.16 -63.04
CA TYR A 408 -16.36 31.59 -62.76
C TYR A 408 -14.96 32.04 -62.31
N ARG A 409 -14.53 33.21 -62.81
CA ARG A 409 -13.29 33.89 -62.39
C ARG A 409 -13.63 35.24 -61.76
N LEU A 410 -13.07 35.52 -60.59
CA LEU A 410 -13.10 36.83 -59.94
C LEU A 410 -11.78 37.56 -60.21
N ASN A 411 -11.85 38.85 -60.57
CA ASN A 411 -10.70 39.75 -60.68
C ASN A 411 -10.97 40.99 -59.81
N PRO A 412 -10.06 41.40 -58.91
CA PRO A 412 -10.21 42.61 -58.10
C PRO A 412 -9.30 43.74 -58.60
N GLU A 413 -9.83 44.80 -59.21
CA GLU A 413 -9.00 45.96 -59.58
C GLU A 413 -9.63 47.36 -59.36
N SER A 414 -8.74 48.28 -58.99
CA SER A 414 -8.75 49.74 -59.19
C SER A 414 -9.96 50.56 -58.70
N GLY A 415 -9.71 51.39 -57.69
CA GLY A 415 -10.70 52.24 -57.06
C GLY A 415 -11.34 53.31 -57.94
N ALA A 416 -12.65 53.45 -57.77
CA ALA A 416 -13.44 54.63 -58.10
C ALA A 416 -14.31 54.99 -56.89
N SER A 417 -14.34 56.27 -56.52
CA SER A 417 -15.11 56.76 -55.36
C SER A 417 -16.54 57.13 -55.78
N LEU A 418 -17.55 56.39 -55.30
CA LEU A 418 -18.97 56.76 -55.48
C LEU A 418 -19.81 56.53 -54.22
N GLY A 419 -20.51 57.59 -53.80
CA GLY A 419 -21.87 57.56 -53.21
C GLY A 419 -22.12 56.77 -51.92
N ARG A 420 -22.30 57.47 -50.79
CA ARG A 420 -23.12 56.95 -49.68
C ARG A 420 -24.59 56.89 -50.10
N ILE A 421 -25.25 55.75 -49.91
CA ILE A 421 -26.72 55.64 -49.85
C ILE A 421 -27.08 54.78 -48.62
N PRO A 422 -27.93 55.26 -47.68
CA PRO A 422 -28.33 54.51 -46.49
C PRO A 422 -29.70 53.81 -46.63
N LEU A 423 -29.83 52.62 -46.06
CA LEU A 423 -31.05 51.83 -45.71
C LEU A 423 -30.53 50.49 -45.12
N SER A 424 -31.16 49.73 -44.21
CA SER A 424 -32.07 49.96 -43.06
C SER A 424 -32.26 48.60 -42.37
N LEU A 425 -32.51 48.51 -41.05
CA LEU A 425 -32.46 47.23 -40.32
C LEU A 425 -33.71 46.33 -40.43
N SER A 426 -33.48 45.01 -40.36
CA SER A 426 -34.36 44.00 -39.72
C SER A 426 -33.53 42.74 -39.38
N THR A 427 -33.09 42.54 -38.12
CA THR A 427 -33.68 41.63 -37.09
C THR A 427 -33.69 40.15 -37.47
N GLY A 428 -33.01 39.29 -36.69
CA GLY A 428 -32.97 37.83 -36.87
C GLY A 428 -31.80 37.15 -36.13
N GLU A 429 -32.12 36.28 -35.18
CA GLU A 429 -31.18 35.70 -34.20
C GLU A 429 -31.42 34.19 -34.03
N LEU A 430 -30.45 33.32 -33.69
CA LEU A 430 -29.03 33.47 -33.31
C LEU A 430 -28.20 32.34 -34.02
N LEU A 431 -27.08 31.71 -33.61
CA LEU A 431 -26.32 31.64 -32.34
C LEU A 431 -24.79 31.59 -32.61
N GLU A 432 -24.11 30.44 -32.43
CA GLU A 432 -22.63 30.30 -32.52
C GLU A 432 -22.21 29.05 -33.31
N GLY A 433 -21.00 29.05 -33.91
CA GLY A 433 -20.55 27.92 -34.72
C GLY A 433 -19.17 27.98 -35.40
N GLY A 434 -18.11 28.42 -34.71
CA GLY A 434 -16.72 28.03 -35.08
C GLY A 434 -15.99 28.79 -36.22
N ARG A 435 -14.88 29.42 -35.82
CA ARG A 435 -13.67 29.76 -36.61
C ARG A 435 -13.43 28.77 -37.78
N GLY A 436 -13.23 29.13 -39.04
CA GLY A 436 -13.05 30.43 -39.70
C GLY A 436 -11.61 30.63 -40.20
N LEU A 437 -11.40 30.79 -41.53
CA LEU A 437 -10.13 31.27 -42.11
C LEU A 437 -10.29 31.78 -43.57
N ALA A 438 -9.37 32.64 -44.02
CA ALA A 438 -9.43 33.36 -45.29
C ALA A 438 -8.20 33.10 -46.18
N THR A 439 -8.34 33.42 -47.48
CA THR A 439 -7.22 33.63 -48.43
C THR A 439 -7.50 34.88 -49.26
N GLU A 440 -6.48 35.69 -49.50
CA GLU A 440 -6.47 36.77 -50.50
C GLU A 440 -5.30 36.55 -51.48
N PRO A 441 -5.41 36.96 -52.76
CA PRO A 441 -4.36 36.77 -53.74
C PRO A 441 -3.47 38.01 -53.96
N GLY A 442 -2.16 37.82 -53.81
CA GLY A 442 -1.16 38.40 -54.72
C GLY A 442 -0.70 39.85 -54.51
N THR A 443 0.58 40.00 -54.14
CA THR A 443 1.49 40.93 -54.84
C THR A 443 2.94 40.49 -54.62
N ASN A 444 3.80 40.68 -55.63
CA ASN A 444 5.23 40.37 -55.51
C ASN A 444 5.98 41.51 -54.83
N LEU A 445 6.73 41.21 -53.77
CA LEU A 445 8.03 41.82 -53.45
C LEU A 445 8.78 40.89 -52.49
N LEU A 446 10.08 40.68 -52.70
CA LEU A 446 10.91 39.93 -51.75
C LEU A 446 11.13 40.78 -50.49
N TRP A 447 11.08 40.15 -49.31
CA TRP A 447 12.21 39.98 -48.37
C TRP A 447 11.79 38.92 -47.32
N GLY A 448 12.75 38.30 -46.62
CA GLY A 448 12.54 37.04 -45.90
C GLY A 448 11.71 37.14 -44.61
N LEU A 449 10.85 36.15 -44.37
CA LEU A 449 10.08 35.97 -43.13
C LEU A 449 10.46 34.66 -42.44
N LEU A 450 11.03 34.75 -41.22
CA LEU A 450 11.16 33.63 -40.31
C LEU A 450 9.87 33.49 -39.51
N VAL A 451 9.14 32.38 -39.69
CA VAL A 451 7.92 32.10 -38.92
C VAL A 451 8.27 31.21 -37.73
N VAL A 452 8.16 31.75 -36.52
CA VAL A 452 8.14 30.97 -35.28
C VAL A 452 6.68 30.78 -34.86
N THR A 453 6.26 29.54 -34.65
CA THR A 453 4.89 29.19 -34.24
C THR A 453 4.85 28.80 -32.76
N SER A 454 4.01 29.46 -31.97
CA SER A 454 3.59 29.03 -30.64
C SER A 454 2.07 29.09 -30.54
N GLU A 455 1.41 27.97 -30.29
CA GLU A 455 -0.05 27.88 -30.29
C GLU A 455 -0.66 28.24 -28.93
N VAL A 456 -1.34 29.39 -28.84
CA VAL A 456 -2.36 29.63 -27.80
C VAL A 456 -3.56 30.37 -28.40
N ASN A 457 -4.72 29.72 -28.37
CA ASN A 457 -6.07 30.24 -28.63
C ASN A 457 -6.29 31.21 -29.82
N SER A 458 -6.98 30.70 -30.84
CA SER A 458 -7.05 31.28 -32.18
C SER A 458 -7.88 32.58 -32.28
N ALA A 459 -7.17 33.69 -32.50
CA ALA A 459 -7.67 34.89 -33.18
C ALA A 459 -6.56 35.45 -34.10
N ARG A 460 -6.67 35.28 -35.43
CA ARG A 460 -5.73 35.95 -36.35
C ARG A 460 -6.03 37.45 -36.35
N ARG A 461 -5.06 38.25 -35.90
CA ARG A 461 -5.09 39.72 -35.94
C ARG A 461 -3.84 40.23 -36.64
N LEU A 462 -4.01 41.24 -37.50
CA LEU A 462 -2.91 41.86 -38.21
C LEU A 462 -2.15 42.80 -37.25
N VAL A 463 -0.84 42.60 -37.11
CA VAL A 463 0.04 43.52 -36.38
C VAL A 463 0.82 44.34 -37.41
N THR A 464 0.71 45.66 -37.33
CA THR A 464 1.54 46.57 -38.13
C THR A 464 2.70 47.06 -37.27
N ILE A 465 3.93 46.69 -37.65
CA ILE A 465 5.16 47.16 -37.01
C ILE A 465 5.65 48.39 -37.77
N ASN A 466 6.05 49.45 -37.06
CA ASN A 466 6.73 50.58 -37.71
C ASN A 466 8.20 50.18 -38.00
N PRO A 467 8.63 50.10 -39.29
CA PRO A 467 9.97 49.61 -39.64
C PRO A 467 11.11 50.54 -39.21
N THR A 468 10.82 51.74 -38.70
CA THR A 468 11.81 52.73 -38.25
C THR A 468 11.98 52.74 -36.72
N THR A 469 11.09 52.10 -35.96
CA THR A 469 11.12 52.13 -34.47
C THR A 469 10.87 50.78 -33.80
N GLY A 470 10.43 49.75 -34.53
CA GLY A 470 10.23 48.39 -33.98
C GLY A 470 9.01 48.21 -33.06
N VAL A 471 8.30 49.29 -32.71
CA VAL A 471 7.13 49.23 -31.81
C VAL A 471 5.90 48.71 -32.56
N ALA A 472 5.11 47.87 -31.87
CA ALA A 472 3.81 47.37 -32.30
C ALA A 472 2.71 47.84 -31.32
N THR A 473 1.63 48.40 -31.85
CA THR A 473 0.48 48.90 -31.07
C THR A 473 -0.80 48.18 -31.43
N GLN A 474 -1.60 47.79 -30.44
CA GLN A 474 -2.93 47.20 -30.67
C GLN A 474 -4.01 48.04 -29.98
N LYS A 475 -5.07 48.40 -30.72
CA LYS A 475 -6.28 49.00 -30.14
C LYS A 475 -7.23 47.90 -29.67
N ALA A 476 -7.63 47.97 -28.40
CA ALA A 476 -8.66 47.13 -27.82
C ALA A 476 -9.84 48.00 -27.35
N LYS A 477 -11.05 47.41 -27.32
CA LYS A 477 -12.26 48.07 -26.80
C LYS A 477 -12.74 47.31 -25.58
N LEU A 478 -12.74 47.97 -24.42
CA LEU A 478 -13.18 47.41 -23.14
C LEU A 478 -14.17 48.38 -22.49
N PHE A 479 -15.27 47.86 -21.95
CA PHE A 479 -16.34 48.65 -21.29
C PHE A 479 -16.77 49.93 -22.03
N GLY A 480 -16.86 49.84 -23.37
CA GLY A 480 -17.34 50.92 -24.25
C GLY A 480 -16.26 51.83 -24.83
N ASN A 481 -15.11 51.99 -24.17
CA ASN A 481 -14.04 52.90 -24.59
C ASN A 481 -12.91 52.16 -25.32
N PHE A 482 -12.12 52.92 -26.11
CA PHE A 482 -10.91 52.42 -26.76
C PHE A 482 -9.68 52.71 -25.90
N MET A 483 -8.78 51.74 -25.79
CA MET A 483 -7.46 51.91 -25.16
C MET A 483 -6.36 51.54 -26.15
N ASP A 484 -5.19 52.17 -25.99
CA ASP A 484 -3.96 51.78 -26.66
C ASP A 484 -3.14 50.87 -25.74
N LEU A 485 -2.70 49.74 -26.30
CA LEU A 485 -1.89 48.73 -25.60
C LEU A 485 -0.48 48.69 -26.18
N ALA A 486 0.51 48.57 -25.29
CA ALA A 486 1.93 48.47 -25.63
C ALA A 486 2.59 47.26 -24.96
N PHE A 487 3.64 46.74 -25.60
CA PHE A 487 4.50 45.70 -25.06
C PHE A 487 5.94 46.21 -24.97
N ASP A 488 6.69 45.75 -23.97
CA ASP A 488 8.14 45.93 -23.93
C ASP A 488 8.89 44.72 -24.55
N ALA A 489 10.23 44.77 -24.53
CA ALA A 489 11.08 43.71 -25.05
C ALA A 489 11.07 42.40 -24.23
N SER A 490 10.42 42.39 -23.06
CA SER A 490 10.18 41.16 -22.25
C SER A 490 8.83 40.49 -22.56
N GLY A 491 7.96 41.16 -23.32
CA GLY A 491 6.58 40.71 -23.56
C GLY A 491 5.60 41.15 -22.47
N THR A 492 5.99 42.06 -21.57
CA THR A 492 5.10 42.59 -20.53
C THR A 492 4.09 43.56 -21.16
N LEU A 493 2.80 43.40 -20.83
CA LEU A 493 1.69 44.16 -21.39
C LEU A 493 1.35 45.38 -20.52
N TYR A 494 1.33 46.56 -21.13
CA TYR A 494 0.92 47.81 -20.50
C TYR A 494 -0.39 48.32 -21.11
N ALA A 495 -1.32 48.76 -20.26
CA ALA A 495 -2.57 49.39 -20.66
C ALA A 495 -2.55 50.89 -20.28
N ILE A 496 -2.83 51.76 -21.25
CA ILE A 496 -2.81 53.22 -21.06
C ILE A 496 -4.25 53.75 -21.13
N THR A 497 -4.70 54.44 -20.07
CA THR A 497 -6.07 54.95 -19.91
C THR A 497 -6.18 56.48 -20.07
N ASP A 498 -7.04 56.88 -21.01
CA ASP A 498 -7.44 58.24 -21.41
C ASP A 498 -6.34 59.18 -21.93
N ASN A 499 -6.68 59.96 -22.95
CA ASN A 499 -5.80 60.87 -23.66
C ASN A 499 -6.51 62.21 -23.86
N ARG A 500 -6.21 63.18 -22.99
CA ARG A 500 -6.67 64.57 -23.12
C ARG A 500 -5.50 65.51 -23.27
N THR A 501 -5.16 65.83 -24.51
CA THR A 501 -4.23 66.92 -24.82
C THR A 501 -4.83 68.26 -24.40
N VAL A 502 -4.19 68.96 -23.47
CA VAL A 502 -4.40 70.39 -23.22
C VAL A 502 -3.11 71.13 -23.56
N PRO A 503 -3.13 72.23 -24.34
CA PRO A 503 -1.89 72.90 -24.76
C PRO A 503 -1.17 73.62 -23.60
N GLY A 504 -0.19 72.94 -23.00
CA GLY A 504 0.90 73.55 -22.23
C GLY A 504 0.99 73.14 -20.75
N GLY A 505 2.16 72.61 -20.37
CA GLY A 505 2.67 72.66 -19.00
C GLY A 505 2.25 71.54 -18.04
N ALA A 506 3.09 70.50 -17.96
CA ALA A 506 3.17 69.48 -16.91
C ALA A 506 1.92 68.62 -16.61
N THR A 507 2.06 67.30 -16.77
CA THR A 507 1.05 66.31 -16.37
C THR A 507 1.67 65.31 -15.40
N VAL A 508 0.98 65.02 -14.29
CA VAL A 508 1.29 63.92 -13.38
C VAL A 508 0.12 62.94 -13.45
N PHE A 509 0.41 61.64 -13.59
CA PHE A 509 -0.59 60.59 -13.79
C PHE A 509 -0.55 59.57 -12.64
N PRO A 510 -1.69 59.24 -11.99
CA PRO A 510 -1.79 58.05 -11.15
C PRO A 510 -1.94 56.81 -12.03
N ALA A 511 -0.85 56.08 -12.26
CA ALA A 511 -0.89 54.80 -12.97
C ALA A 511 -1.31 53.68 -12.01
N ARG A 512 -2.44 53.01 -12.29
CA ARG A 512 -2.86 51.82 -11.54
C ARG A 512 -2.33 50.56 -12.22
N ILE A 513 -1.64 49.72 -11.46
CA ILE A 513 -1.09 48.45 -11.93
C ILE A 513 -1.96 47.31 -11.43
N TYR A 514 -2.44 46.49 -12.36
CA TYR A 514 -3.21 45.28 -12.10
C TYR A 514 -2.44 44.06 -12.59
N THR A 515 -2.20 43.10 -11.71
CA THR A 515 -1.70 41.78 -12.09
C THR A 515 -2.86 40.80 -12.21
N VAL A 516 -2.87 40.03 -13.31
CA VAL A 516 -3.85 38.96 -13.55
C VAL A 516 -3.15 37.61 -13.37
N ASN A 517 -3.64 36.78 -12.45
CA ASN A 517 -3.13 35.41 -12.33
C ASN A 517 -3.65 34.56 -13.51
N LYS A 518 -2.73 33.94 -14.27
CA LYS A 518 -3.06 33.19 -15.50
C LYS A 518 -3.75 31.84 -15.26
N SER A 519 -3.67 31.24 -14.07
CA SER A 519 -4.36 29.97 -13.77
C SER A 519 -5.77 30.18 -13.22
N THR A 520 -6.02 31.28 -12.50
CA THR A 520 -7.31 31.53 -11.82
C THR A 520 -8.14 32.68 -12.40
N GLY A 521 -7.54 33.54 -13.24
CA GLY A 521 -8.21 34.72 -13.80
C GLY A 521 -8.43 35.87 -12.80
N ALA A 522 -8.01 35.72 -11.54
CA ALA A 522 -8.15 36.73 -10.51
C ALA A 522 -7.27 37.97 -10.81
N THR A 523 -7.82 39.15 -10.53
CA THR A 523 -7.10 40.44 -10.57
C THR A 523 -6.74 40.88 -9.16
N THR A 524 -5.55 41.48 -9.00
CA THR A 524 -5.13 42.13 -7.75
C THR A 524 -4.64 43.53 -8.07
N GLU A 525 -5.11 44.52 -7.29
CA GLU A 525 -4.72 45.93 -7.40
C GLU A 525 -3.57 46.21 -6.42
N PHE A 526 -2.48 46.81 -6.89
CA PHE A 526 -1.35 47.21 -6.04
C PHE A 526 -1.33 48.73 -5.77
N LEU A 527 -0.61 49.11 -4.71
CA LEU A 527 -0.68 50.40 -4.03
C LEU A 527 -0.24 51.61 -4.89
N ASP A 528 -0.77 52.78 -4.53
CA ASP A 528 -0.57 54.08 -5.20
C ASP A 528 0.90 54.56 -5.16
N VAL A 529 1.47 54.94 -6.30
CA VAL A 529 2.89 55.30 -6.46
C VAL A 529 3.05 56.80 -6.76
N SER A 530 3.21 57.59 -5.71
CA SER A 530 3.44 59.05 -5.81
C SER A 530 4.92 59.39 -6.03
N ALA A 531 5.38 59.30 -7.28
CA ALA A 531 6.76 59.63 -7.65
C ALA A 531 7.03 61.15 -7.68
N GLY A 532 7.60 61.70 -6.62
CA GLY A 532 8.05 63.09 -6.54
C GLY A 532 9.57 63.25 -6.61
N ALA A 533 10.11 63.64 -7.77
CA ALA A 533 11.53 63.97 -7.92
C ALA A 533 11.73 65.14 -8.90
N VAL A 534 12.37 66.22 -8.43
CA VAL A 534 12.83 67.35 -9.25
C VAL A 534 14.35 67.31 -9.33
N ALA A 535 14.92 67.43 -10.53
CA ALA A 535 16.37 67.32 -10.74
C ALA A 535 17.13 68.56 -10.22
N GLY A 536 18.23 68.35 -9.48
CA GLY A 536 18.99 69.46 -8.89
C GLY A 536 20.31 69.11 -8.21
N GLN A 537 21.36 68.86 -9.02
CA GLN A 537 22.79 68.78 -8.64
C GLN A 537 23.23 67.54 -7.78
N PRO A 538 24.53 67.17 -7.79
CA PRO A 538 25.01 65.85 -7.37
C PRO A 538 25.79 65.82 -6.05
N ASN A 539 26.01 64.62 -5.48
CA ASN A 539 27.32 64.14 -4.99
C ASN A 539 27.29 62.71 -4.41
N PHE A 540 28.12 61.80 -4.97
CA PHE A 540 28.75 60.62 -4.31
C PHE A 540 27.82 59.50 -3.76
N ARG A 541 28.16 58.19 -3.76
CA ARG A 541 29.29 57.42 -4.33
C ARG A 541 28.90 55.93 -4.57
N GLU A 542 29.87 55.03 -4.80
CA GLU A 542 29.70 53.56 -4.86
C GLU A 542 29.13 52.98 -3.53
N SER A 543 28.62 51.75 -3.42
CA SER A 543 28.43 50.58 -4.33
C SER A 543 26.98 50.03 -4.15
N GLU A 544 26.47 48.90 -4.68
CA GLU A 544 27.05 47.61 -5.04
C GLU A 544 26.06 46.79 -5.92
N THR A 545 26.51 45.74 -6.60
CA THR A 545 25.62 44.83 -7.35
C THR A 545 25.17 43.68 -6.46
N ILE A 546 23.88 43.62 -6.12
CA ILE A 546 23.27 42.48 -5.42
C ILE A 546 22.30 41.77 -6.38
N GLY A 547 22.43 40.45 -6.47
CA GLY A 547 21.63 39.61 -7.37
C GLY A 547 20.18 39.43 -6.90
N MET A 548 19.30 39.04 -7.81
CA MET A 548 17.90 38.73 -7.50
C MET A 548 17.79 37.37 -6.82
N GLY A 549 17.93 37.35 -5.48
CA GLY A 549 17.55 36.21 -4.65
C GLY A 549 16.03 36.05 -4.57
N SER A 550 15.57 34.84 -4.25
CA SER A 550 14.16 34.53 -4.01
C SER A 550 13.61 35.27 -2.79
N SER A 551 12.45 35.90 -2.93
CA SER A 551 11.80 36.68 -1.85
C SER A 551 10.93 35.79 -0.95
N SER A 552 11.53 35.22 0.09
CA SER A 552 10.84 34.97 1.36
C SER A 552 10.83 36.25 2.22
N ASP A 553 10.05 36.22 3.31
CA ASP A 553 9.92 37.23 4.38
C ASP A 553 9.50 38.67 4.01
N LEU A 554 8.24 38.98 4.35
CA LEU A 554 7.76 40.34 4.61
C LEU A 554 7.11 40.42 6.00
N LEU A 555 7.93 40.57 7.04
CA LEU A 555 7.46 40.93 8.38
C LEU A 555 8.12 42.23 8.89
N TYR A 556 7.34 43.30 8.84
CA TYR A 556 7.48 44.61 9.51
C TYR A 556 8.83 45.03 10.11
N HIS A 557 9.39 46.11 9.55
CA HIS A 557 10.06 47.15 10.33
C HIS A 557 9.23 48.44 10.30
N LEU A 558 8.79 48.93 11.48
CA LEU A 558 8.23 50.27 11.64
C LEU A 558 8.89 50.94 12.86
N SER A 559 9.75 51.94 12.63
CA SER A 559 10.67 52.46 13.65
C SER A 559 10.26 53.84 14.20
N GLY A 560 9.73 53.84 15.43
CA GLY A 560 9.39 55.05 16.18
C GLY A 560 8.10 55.75 15.72
N GLN A 561 7.49 56.64 16.51
CA GLN A 561 7.92 57.23 17.79
C GLN A 561 6.76 57.21 18.78
N HIS A 562 6.97 56.78 20.04
CA HIS A 562 6.47 57.44 21.25
C HIS A 562 7.08 56.79 22.50
N LYS A 563 7.41 57.59 23.52
CA LYS A 563 8.08 57.12 24.76
C LYS A 563 7.13 56.36 25.68
N VAL A 564 7.57 55.21 26.20
CA VAL A 564 7.12 54.65 27.49
C VAL A 564 8.34 54.14 28.26
N THR A 565 8.37 54.38 29.57
CA THR A 565 9.47 54.03 30.49
C THR A 565 9.46 52.54 30.85
N PRO A 566 10.61 51.84 30.98
CA PRO A 566 10.63 50.41 31.28
C PRO A 566 10.24 50.09 32.74
N GLY A 567 9.39 49.09 32.93
CA GLY A 567 9.04 48.54 34.24
C GLY A 567 8.00 47.41 34.16
N PHE A 568 8.05 46.50 35.13
CA PHE A 568 7.14 45.37 35.38
C PHE A 568 7.19 44.16 34.42
N THR A 569 7.91 43.16 34.92
CA THR A 569 7.81 41.70 34.72
C THR A 569 6.40 41.20 34.36
N LYS A 570 6.32 40.20 33.45
CA LYS A 570 5.08 39.46 33.16
C LYS A 570 5.25 37.95 33.30
N ASN A 571 5.16 37.46 34.53
CA ASN A 571 4.62 36.11 34.79
C ASN A 571 3.09 36.21 34.85
N ILE A 572 2.38 35.19 34.34
CA ILE A 572 1.30 34.45 35.03
C ILE A 572 0.47 33.62 34.01
N LEU A 573 0.55 32.30 34.21
CA LEU A 573 -0.40 31.21 34.00
C LEU A 573 -1.30 31.08 32.75
N PHE A 574 -1.35 29.82 32.28
CA PHE A 574 -2.51 29.19 31.64
C PHE A 574 -3.71 29.12 32.60
N GLU A 575 -4.94 29.10 32.08
CA GLU A 575 -6.08 28.54 32.83
C GLU A 575 -6.94 27.61 31.94
N THR A 576 -7.35 26.49 32.52
CA THR A 576 -8.00 25.36 31.84
C THR A 576 -9.51 25.55 31.72
N ILE A 577 -10.09 25.27 30.54
CA ILE A 577 -11.54 25.13 30.40
C ILE A 577 -11.90 23.67 30.05
N HIS A 578 -12.63 23.02 30.96
CA HIS A 578 -13.22 21.69 30.76
C HIS A 578 -14.57 21.76 30.03
N ARG A 579 -14.98 20.62 29.45
CA ARG A 579 -16.26 20.43 28.73
C ARG A 579 -17.48 20.87 29.56
N THR A 580 -18.45 21.54 28.93
CA THR A 580 -19.87 21.40 29.31
C THR A 580 -20.81 21.77 28.16
N THR A 581 -22.06 21.31 28.23
CA THR A 581 -23.03 21.29 27.11
C THR A 581 -24.08 22.41 27.19
N LYS A 582 -24.57 22.84 26.01
CA LYS A 582 -25.84 23.53 25.68
C LYS A 582 -25.77 24.98 25.19
N ALA A 583 -26.78 25.31 24.37
CA ALA A 583 -27.35 26.63 24.11
C ALA A 583 -26.50 27.66 23.34
N ARG A 584 -26.52 27.57 22.01
CA ARG A 584 -26.43 28.78 21.17
C ARG A 584 -27.62 29.70 21.48
N ARG A 585 -27.37 30.88 22.03
CA ARG A 585 -28.30 32.03 21.99
C ARG A 585 -27.60 33.17 21.26
N ALA A 586 -28.11 33.54 20.09
CA ALA A 586 -27.67 34.77 19.44
C ALA A 586 -28.17 35.97 20.25
N MET A 587 -27.27 36.87 20.64
CA MET A 587 -27.63 38.12 21.28
C MET A 587 -27.65 39.21 20.20
N ALA A 588 -28.85 39.60 19.76
CA ALA A 588 -29.00 40.65 18.75
C ALA A 588 -28.70 42.01 19.39
N LEU A 589 -27.75 42.76 18.82
CA LEU A 589 -27.61 44.20 19.04
C LEU A 589 -28.17 44.95 17.83
N THR A 590 -28.98 45.98 18.09
CA THR A 590 -29.60 46.84 17.08
C THR A 590 -28.99 48.24 17.14
N GLY A 591 -28.25 48.63 16.10
CA GLY A 591 -27.64 49.96 15.97
C GLY A 591 -26.97 50.11 14.59
N PRO A 592 -27.26 51.18 13.81
CA PRO A 592 -26.79 51.27 12.42
C PRO A 592 -25.51 52.09 12.28
N ASP A 593 -24.35 51.45 12.48
CA ASP A 593 -23.04 52.05 12.17
C ASP A 593 -22.16 51.13 11.31
N PHE A 594 -21.24 51.74 10.57
CA PHE A 594 -20.57 51.15 9.41
C PHE A 594 -19.41 50.23 9.79
N PHE A 595 -19.72 48.97 10.15
CA PHE A 595 -18.69 47.94 10.35
C PHE A 595 -18.09 47.48 9.03
N VAL A 596 -16.88 47.97 8.71
CA VAL A 596 -15.97 47.23 7.84
C VAL A 596 -15.55 45.98 8.59
N THR A 597 -16.18 44.85 8.30
CA THR A 597 -15.71 43.55 8.74
C THR A 597 -14.46 43.18 7.94
N THR A 598 -13.30 43.71 8.34
CA THR A 598 -12.05 42.96 8.20
C THR A 598 -12.21 41.70 9.03
N ALA A 599 -12.78 40.67 8.42
CA ALA A 599 -12.51 39.33 8.85
C ALA A 599 -10.98 39.19 8.79
N LEU A 600 -10.36 38.93 9.96
CA LEU A 600 -9.18 38.10 9.90
C LEU A 600 -9.69 36.76 9.36
N THR A 601 -9.51 36.56 8.05
CA THR A 601 -9.20 35.24 7.56
C THR A 601 -7.93 34.83 8.30
N MET A 602 -8.12 34.18 9.44
CA MET A 602 -7.16 33.17 9.86
C MET A 602 -7.04 32.25 8.64
N VAL A 603 -5.95 32.40 7.91
CA VAL A 603 -5.55 31.40 6.94
C VAL A 603 -5.51 30.10 7.74
N PRO A 604 -6.29 29.07 7.38
CA PRO A 604 -6.15 27.78 8.07
C PRO A 604 -4.67 27.39 7.99
N PRO A 605 -4.10 26.72 9.02
CA PRO A 605 -2.71 26.33 8.97
C PRO A 605 -2.44 25.64 7.63
N LYS A 606 -1.39 26.10 6.92
CA LYS A 606 -1.02 25.58 5.61
C LYS A 606 -1.00 24.06 5.73
N SER A 607 -1.84 23.36 4.96
CA SER A 607 -1.84 21.89 4.94
C SER A 607 -0.39 21.41 4.80
N PRO A 608 0.07 20.42 5.58
CA PRO A 608 1.42 19.89 5.43
C PRO A 608 1.70 19.60 3.96
N PRO A 609 2.87 19.96 3.41
CA PRO A 609 3.21 19.61 2.04
C PRO A 609 3.12 18.08 1.88
N ALA A 610 2.60 17.62 0.74
CA ALA A 610 2.34 16.20 0.53
C ALA A 610 3.66 15.41 0.67
N LEU A 611 3.62 14.28 1.39
CA LEU A 611 4.82 13.56 1.80
C LEU A 611 5.52 12.97 0.57
N GLY A 612 6.61 13.60 0.14
CA GLY A 612 7.32 13.23 -1.08
C GLY A 612 6.96 14.04 -2.32
N ASP A 613 6.26 15.18 -2.21
CA ASP A 613 6.10 16.15 -3.30
C ASP A 613 7.46 16.81 -3.63
N LEU A 614 8.07 16.46 -4.76
CA LEU A 614 9.42 16.91 -5.12
C LEU A 614 9.43 18.22 -5.91
N ASP A 615 8.31 18.64 -6.51
CA ASP A 615 8.23 19.80 -7.41
C ASP A 615 7.33 20.95 -6.91
N ALA A 616 6.71 20.78 -5.73
CA ALA A 616 5.71 21.66 -5.12
C ALA A 616 4.40 21.73 -5.93
N SER A 617 4.00 20.60 -6.53
CA SER A 617 2.72 20.43 -7.23
C SER A 617 1.52 20.31 -6.28
N GLY A 618 1.76 19.98 -5.02
CA GLY A 618 0.76 19.53 -4.06
C GLY A 618 0.49 18.02 -4.13
N THR A 619 1.32 17.24 -4.82
CA THR A 619 1.15 15.77 -4.96
C THR A 619 2.41 15.00 -4.63
N THR A 620 2.24 13.86 -3.96
CA THR A 620 3.27 12.90 -3.56
C THR A 620 3.86 12.21 -4.79
N ASP A 621 5.18 12.35 -4.96
CA ASP A 621 5.92 11.68 -6.02
C ASP A 621 6.53 10.35 -5.58
N LEU A 622 6.90 9.51 -6.56
CA LEU A 622 7.49 8.19 -6.31
C LEU A 622 8.99 8.20 -6.62
N ILE A 623 9.81 7.97 -5.60
CA ILE A 623 11.25 7.79 -5.77
C ILE A 623 11.57 6.30 -5.95
N TRP A 624 12.34 6.00 -6.98
CA TRP A 624 12.67 4.65 -7.42
C TRP A 624 14.15 4.37 -7.25
N ARG A 625 14.48 3.21 -6.68
CA ARG A 625 15.85 2.77 -6.42
C ARG A 625 16.10 1.41 -7.05
N ASN A 626 17.11 1.35 -7.90
CA ASN A 626 17.57 0.09 -8.46
C ASN A 626 18.55 -0.62 -7.50
N GLN A 627 18.21 -1.86 -7.12
CA GLN A 627 18.99 -2.67 -6.19
C GLN A 627 20.10 -3.49 -6.87
N SER A 628 20.09 -3.62 -8.21
CA SER A 628 21.11 -4.37 -8.97
C SER A 628 22.33 -3.53 -9.37
N ASP A 629 22.18 -2.23 -9.64
CA ASP A 629 23.26 -1.33 -10.07
C ASP A 629 23.60 -0.19 -9.09
N GLY A 630 22.64 0.65 -8.68
CA GLY A 630 22.89 1.94 -8.02
C GLY A 630 22.08 3.11 -8.57
N SER A 631 21.29 2.92 -9.62
CA SER A 631 20.49 3.96 -10.26
C SER A 631 19.33 4.43 -9.37
N THR A 632 18.99 5.71 -9.51
CA THR A 632 17.81 6.34 -8.93
C THR A 632 16.97 6.94 -10.05
N ALA A 633 15.66 6.80 -9.98
CA ALA A 633 14.70 7.43 -10.88
C ALA A 633 13.57 8.08 -10.06
N ILE A 634 12.84 9.00 -10.67
CA ILE A 634 11.71 9.71 -10.07
C ILE A 634 10.55 9.66 -11.05
N TRP A 635 9.34 9.37 -10.56
CA TRP A 635 8.08 9.64 -11.25
C TRP A 635 7.39 10.79 -10.54
N LEU A 636 7.30 11.94 -11.21
CA LEU A 636 6.46 13.05 -10.76
C LEU A 636 5.00 12.72 -11.09
N MET A 637 4.11 12.85 -10.12
CA MET A 637 2.76 12.28 -10.17
C MET A 637 1.69 13.31 -10.55
N ASN A 638 0.51 12.81 -10.92
CA ASN A 638 -0.73 13.58 -11.02
C ASN A 638 -1.90 12.59 -10.89
N GLY A 639 -2.42 12.45 -9.68
CA GLY A 639 -3.36 11.40 -9.31
C GLY A 639 -2.80 10.02 -9.64
N THR A 640 -3.57 9.23 -10.38
CA THR A 640 -3.18 7.86 -10.78
C THR A 640 -2.29 7.81 -12.03
N THR A 641 -1.70 8.93 -12.46
CA THR A 641 -0.87 9.04 -13.67
C THR A 641 0.49 9.66 -13.40
N ILE A 642 1.48 9.36 -14.26
CA ILE A 642 2.82 9.96 -14.22
C ILE A 642 2.79 11.25 -15.06
N ALA A 643 3.00 12.40 -14.42
CA ALA A 643 3.11 13.70 -15.10
C ALA A 643 4.44 13.87 -15.83
N ALA A 644 5.54 13.46 -15.18
CA ALA A 644 6.89 13.45 -15.74
C ALA A 644 7.75 12.37 -15.07
N SER A 645 8.89 12.02 -15.66
CA SER A 645 9.86 11.14 -15.01
C SER A 645 11.29 11.48 -15.42
N GLY A 646 12.25 11.09 -14.60
CA GLY A 646 13.66 11.40 -14.82
C GLY A 646 14.61 10.59 -13.93
N PHE A 647 15.90 10.73 -14.18
CA PHE A 647 16.97 10.07 -13.45
C PHE A 647 17.88 11.14 -12.80
N PRO A 648 17.71 11.46 -11.50
CA PRO A 648 18.52 12.49 -10.83
C PRO A 648 20.01 12.11 -10.76
N GLY A 649 20.33 10.81 -10.76
CA GLY A 649 21.70 10.31 -10.80
C GLY A 649 21.82 8.84 -10.40
N GLY A 650 23.02 8.28 -10.55
CA GLY A 650 23.38 6.96 -10.02
C GLY A 650 24.20 7.11 -8.74
N VAL A 651 23.77 6.47 -7.65
CA VAL A 651 24.44 6.51 -6.35
C VAL A 651 24.94 5.09 -5.99
N PRO A 652 26.25 4.90 -5.74
CA PRO A 652 26.79 3.58 -5.40
C PRO A 652 26.06 2.95 -4.21
N ARG A 653 25.71 1.67 -4.30
CA ARG A 653 24.84 0.94 -3.32
C ARG A 653 25.37 0.84 -1.88
N ILE A 654 26.54 1.40 -1.59
CA ILE A 654 26.96 1.72 -0.21
C ILE A 654 26.17 2.89 0.40
N TRP A 655 25.39 3.61 -0.42
CA TRP A 655 24.37 4.58 -0.04
C TRP A 655 22.97 4.05 -0.35
N GLN A 656 22.11 4.11 0.66
CA GLN A 656 20.68 3.79 0.60
C GLN A 656 19.89 5.08 0.82
N ILE A 657 18.68 5.17 0.26
CA ILE A 657 17.71 6.19 0.67
C ILE A 657 17.19 5.77 2.05
N ALA A 658 17.02 6.73 2.96
CA ALA A 658 16.66 6.49 4.35
C ALA A 658 15.53 7.40 4.85
N GLY A 659 14.88 8.11 3.92
CA GLY A 659 13.76 9.01 4.16
C GLY A 659 13.65 10.05 3.05
N VAL A 660 12.47 10.66 2.97
CA VAL A 660 12.11 11.71 2.03
C VAL A 660 11.30 12.76 2.80
N GLY A 661 11.58 14.04 2.60
CA GLY A 661 10.90 15.14 3.28
C GLY A 661 11.61 16.48 3.08
N ASP A 662 10.86 17.59 3.11
CA ASP A 662 11.39 18.94 2.87
C ASP A 662 12.27 19.37 4.05
N VAL A 663 13.59 19.21 3.96
CA VAL A 663 14.49 19.56 5.07
C VAL A 663 14.91 21.04 5.05
N ASN A 664 14.38 21.84 4.11
CA ASN A 664 14.87 23.19 3.82
C ASN A 664 13.78 24.29 3.83
N GLY A 665 12.49 23.90 3.83
CA GLY A 665 11.32 24.77 3.95
C GLY A 665 10.84 25.42 2.65
N ASP A 666 11.37 25.05 1.47
CA ASP A 666 10.97 25.64 0.19
C ASP A 666 9.68 25.04 -0.42
N GLY A 667 9.10 24.05 0.25
CA GLY A 667 7.89 23.35 -0.14
C GLY A 667 8.11 22.10 -0.99
N LYS A 668 9.36 21.63 -1.14
CA LYS A 668 9.70 20.41 -1.90
C LYS A 668 10.42 19.41 -1.01
N ALA A 669 10.06 18.14 -1.13
CA ALA A 669 10.68 17.07 -0.41
C ALA A 669 12.11 16.79 -0.91
N ASP A 670 13.04 16.67 0.02
CA ASP A 670 14.44 16.36 -0.23
C ASP A 670 14.72 14.87 0.00
N VAL A 671 15.81 14.35 -0.57
CA VAL A 671 16.18 12.92 -0.43
C VAL A 671 17.28 12.75 0.61
N ILE A 672 16.97 12.02 1.68
CA ILE A 672 17.90 11.72 2.78
C ILE A 672 18.61 10.40 2.46
N TRP A 673 19.94 10.46 2.38
CA TRP A 673 20.81 9.34 2.03
C TRP A 673 21.66 8.89 3.22
N ARG A 674 21.75 7.57 3.43
CA ARG A 674 22.53 6.95 4.50
C ARG A 674 23.62 6.05 3.91
N ASN A 675 24.87 6.29 4.31
CA ASN A 675 26.00 5.44 3.93
C ASN A 675 26.26 4.34 4.97
N THR A 676 26.72 3.17 4.51
CA THR A 676 27.12 2.03 5.36
C THR A 676 28.23 2.37 6.37
N SER A 677 29.00 3.44 6.17
CA SER A 677 30.04 3.91 7.10
C SER A 677 29.52 4.56 8.39
N GLY A 678 28.31 5.13 8.39
CA GLY A 678 27.87 6.08 9.43
C GLY A 678 27.44 7.45 8.89
N THR A 679 27.90 7.81 7.69
CA THR A 679 27.69 9.14 7.07
C THR A 679 26.26 9.34 6.57
N VAL A 680 25.74 10.57 6.70
CA VAL A 680 24.48 11.04 6.09
C VAL A 680 24.80 12.04 4.97
N ALA A 681 24.00 12.01 3.92
CA ALA A 681 23.95 13.06 2.90
C ALA A 681 22.49 13.47 2.66
N VAL A 682 22.30 14.70 2.19
CA VAL A 682 21.01 15.25 1.76
C VAL A 682 21.18 15.69 0.31
N TRP A 683 20.21 15.34 -0.52
CA TRP A 683 20.02 15.94 -1.85
C TRP A 683 18.86 16.92 -1.76
N LEU A 684 19.14 18.21 -1.95
CA LEU A 684 18.08 19.19 -2.12
C LEU A 684 17.49 19.05 -3.53
N MET A 685 16.16 19.07 -3.65
CA MET A 685 15.46 18.68 -4.88
C MET A 685 14.74 19.84 -5.58
N ASN A 686 14.38 19.61 -6.85
CA ASN A 686 13.44 20.43 -7.61
C ASN A 686 12.88 19.57 -8.76
N GLY A 687 11.81 18.84 -8.45
CA GLY A 687 11.30 17.73 -9.24
C GLY A 687 12.37 16.66 -9.47
N VAL A 688 12.61 16.31 -10.72
CA VAL A 688 13.61 15.28 -11.09
C VAL A 688 15.07 15.72 -10.97
N ALA A 689 15.35 16.96 -10.54
CA ALA A 689 16.69 17.54 -10.49
C ALA A 689 17.22 17.72 -9.06
N VAL A 690 18.48 17.36 -8.83
CA VAL A 690 19.21 17.69 -7.60
C VAL A 690 19.76 19.11 -7.72
N THR A 691 19.36 20.00 -6.81
CA THR A 691 19.80 21.41 -6.77
C THR A 691 21.07 21.61 -5.95
N ALA A 692 21.22 20.86 -4.86
CA ALA A 692 22.41 20.85 -4.02
C ALA A 692 22.63 19.49 -3.35
N VAL A 693 23.86 19.22 -2.90
CA VAL A 693 24.21 18.05 -2.09
C VAL A 693 25.02 18.51 -0.89
N GLY A 694 24.67 18.04 0.31
CA GLY A 694 25.42 18.32 1.53
C GLY A 694 25.45 17.13 2.48
N PHE A 695 26.30 17.23 3.51
CA PHE A 695 26.62 16.13 4.42
C PHE A 695 26.44 16.60 5.87
N PRO A 696 25.21 16.55 6.43
CA PRO A 696 24.91 17.14 7.74
C PRO A 696 25.71 16.52 8.90
N GLY A 697 26.13 15.26 8.77
CA GLY A 697 27.02 14.63 9.74
C GLY A 697 27.18 13.12 9.55
N SER A 698 27.66 12.46 10.61
CA SER A 698 27.80 11.01 10.69
C SER A 698 27.49 10.53 12.10
N THR A 699 26.82 9.38 12.23
CA THR A 699 26.57 8.72 13.51
C THR A 699 26.98 7.24 13.45
N SER A 700 27.01 6.58 14.61
CA SER A 700 27.29 5.13 14.70
C SER A 700 26.36 4.32 13.79
N THR A 701 26.87 3.22 13.23
CA THR A 701 26.05 2.25 12.48
C THR A 701 25.04 1.50 13.34
N ALA A 702 25.08 1.66 14.67
CA ALA A 702 24.01 1.25 15.58
C ALA A 702 22.75 2.14 15.51
N PHE A 703 22.84 3.34 14.91
CA PHE A 703 21.71 4.24 14.70
C PHE A 703 21.22 4.21 13.25
N GLU A 704 19.99 3.73 13.06
CA GLU A 704 19.22 3.84 11.82
C GLU A 704 18.36 5.13 11.84
N ILE A 705 18.08 5.71 10.68
CA ILE A 705 17.00 6.71 10.54
C ILE A 705 15.71 5.91 10.46
N ALA A 706 14.75 6.22 11.34
CA ALA A 706 13.50 5.47 11.49
C ALA A 706 12.26 6.30 11.11
N GLY A 707 12.46 7.54 10.67
CA GLY A 707 11.44 8.42 10.12
C GLY A 707 11.99 9.83 9.87
N VAL A 708 11.30 10.56 9.01
CA VAL A 708 11.58 11.96 8.65
C VAL A 708 10.28 12.76 8.76
N GLY A 709 10.35 13.96 9.31
CA GLY A 709 9.19 14.86 9.48
C GLY A 709 9.48 15.97 10.49
N ASP A 710 8.82 17.12 10.35
CA ASP A 710 9.06 18.31 11.20
C ASP A 710 8.55 18.06 12.63
N VAL A 711 9.41 17.62 13.54
CA VAL A 711 9.01 17.32 14.94
C VAL A 711 8.94 18.57 15.80
N ASN A 712 9.26 19.76 15.27
CA ASN A 712 9.51 20.97 16.04
C ASN A 712 8.53 22.12 15.71
N GLY A 713 7.99 22.13 14.49
CA GLY A 713 7.02 23.08 13.96
C GLY A 713 7.64 24.33 13.32
N ASP A 714 8.83 24.22 12.72
CA ASP A 714 9.50 25.33 12.01
C ASP A 714 9.42 25.26 10.47
N GLY A 715 8.85 24.18 9.93
CA GLY A 715 8.67 23.93 8.51
C GLY A 715 9.73 23.04 7.86
N ASN A 716 10.78 22.64 8.59
CA ASN A 716 11.82 21.73 8.08
C ASN A 716 11.59 20.30 8.60
N ALA A 717 11.72 19.30 7.74
CA ALA A 717 11.61 17.91 8.11
C ALA A 717 12.87 17.44 8.86
N ASP A 718 12.67 17.00 10.11
CA ASP A 718 13.71 16.55 11.01
C ASP A 718 13.99 15.05 10.85
N LEU A 719 15.18 14.58 11.27
CA LEU A 719 15.55 13.16 11.23
C LEU A 719 15.37 12.52 12.61
N VAL A 720 14.48 11.52 12.69
CA VAL A 720 14.26 10.70 13.88
C VAL A 720 15.08 9.42 13.81
N TRP A 721 15.91 9.19 14.83
CA TRP A 721 16.93 8.14 14.86
C TRP A 721 16.64 7.07 15.91
N ARG A 722 16.85 5.80 15.55
CA ARG A 722 16.66 4.63 16.42
C ARG A 722 17.96 3.88 16.64
N ASN A 723 18.33 3.61 17.89
CA ASN A 723 19.45 2.71 18.20
C ASN A 723 18.97 1.26 18.29
N ILE A 724 19.43 0.42 17.37
CA ILE A 724 19.02 -1.00 17.25
C ILE A 724 19.70 -1.93 18.27
N THR A 725 20.64 -1.42 19.06
CA THR A 725 21.46 -2.21 20.01
C THR A 725 21.14 -1.95 21.48
N ASP A 726 20.69 -0.75 21.84
CA ASP A 726 20.33 -0.38 23.22
C ASP A 726 18.91 0.21 23.38
N GLY A 727 18.26 0.63 22.28
CA GLY A 727 16.91 1.20 22.33
C GLY A 727 16.86 2.69 22.70
N SER A 728 17.97 3.42 22.61
CA SER A 728 17.96 4.89 22.60
C SER A 728 17.23 5.45 21.37
N THR A 729 16.66 6.64 21.51
CA THR A 729 16.13 7.45 20.41
C THR A 729 16.87 8.77 20.39
N ALA A 730 17.27 9.23 19.20
CA ALA A 730 17.88 10.54 18.99
C ALA A 730 17.11 11.32 17.92
N ILE A 731 17.26 12.63 17.91
CA ILE A 731 16.66 13.52 16.90
C ILE A 731 17.75 14.49 16.43
N TRP A 732 17.82 14.71 15.11
CA TRP A 732 18.54 15.82 14.50
C TRP A 732 17.49 16.79 13.95
N LEU A 733 17.40 17.99 14.55
CA LEU A 733 16.63 19.08 13.97
C LEU A 733 17.40 19.66 12.79
N MET A 734 16.75 19.83 11.66
CA MET A 734 17.39 20.15 10.38
C MET A 734 17.28 21.62 9.99
N ASN A 735 18.20 22.08 9.16
CA ASN A 735 18.08 23.33 8.41
C ASN A 735 18.85 23.17 7.09
N GLY A 736 18.11 22.85 6.03
CA GLY A 736 18.65 22.41 4.75
C GLY A 736 19.63 21.24 4.93
N THR A 737 20.83 21.39 4.39
CA THR A 737 21.88 20.35 4.49
C THR A 737 22.64 20.34 5.81
N THR A 738 22.14 20.98 6.88
CA THR A 738 22.82 21.15 8.17
C THR A 738 21.95 20.74 9.36
N ILE A 739 22.59 20.42 10.49
CA ILE A 739 21.91 20.12 11.75
C ILE A 739 21.80 21.41 12.57
N ALA A 740 20.57 21.90 12.79
CA ALA A 740 20.29 23.06 13.64
C ALA A 740 20.48 22.73 15.13
N ALA A 741 20.00 21.56 15.57
CA ALA A 741 20.21 21.04 16.91
C ALA A 741 20.13 19.51 16.92
N SER A 742 20.62 18.85 17.98
CA SER A 742 20.40 17.41 18.18
C SER A 742 20.30 17.04 19.64
N GLY A 743 19.62 15.93 19.94
CA GLY A 743 19.38 15.48 21.31
C GLY A 743 18.78 14.09 21.41
N PHE A 744 18.60 13.63 22.66
CA PHE A 744 18.06 12.32 22.99
C PHE A 744 16.73 12.50 23.76
N PRO A 745 15.57 12.47 23.09
CA PRO A 745 14.26 12.59 23.74
C PRO A 745 13.98 11.47 24.77
N GLY A 746 14.61 10.30 24.61
CA GLY A 746 14.47 9.19 25.56
C GLY A 746 14.98 7.86 25.00
N GLY A 747 14.59 6.77 25.66
CA GLY A 747 14.84 5.40 25.20
C GLY A 747 13.64 4.50 25.45
N VAL A 748 13.41 3.57 24.52
CA VAL A 748 12.31 2.59 24.53
C VAL A 748 12.89 1.20 24.28
N PRO A 749 12.52 0.15 25.05
CA PRO A 749 13.09 -1.19 24.88
C PRO A 749 12.99 -1.73 23.45
N LEU A 750 13.99 -2.48 23.00
CA LEU A 750 14.15 -3.00 21.61
C LEU A 750 12.97 -3.84 21.07
N ALA A 751 12.07 -4.33 21.93
CA ALA A 751 10.81 -4.95 21.48
C ALA A 751 9.84 -3.96 20.83
N TRP A 752 10.07 -2.66 20.99
CA TRP A 752 9.39 -1.56 20.30
C TRP A 752 10.25 -1.00 19.17
N LYS A 753 9.63 -0.79 18.02
CA LYS A 753 10.15 -0.04 16.88
C LYS A 753 9.40 1.29 16.73
N ILE A 754 10.02 2.22 16.02
CA ILE A 754 9.32 3.32 15.36
C ILE A 754 8.89 2.77 14.00
N GLU A 755 7.63 2.94 13.60
CA GLU A 755 7.11 2.52 12.27
C GLU A 755 6.50 3.71 11.50
N GLY A 756 6.71 4.94 11.99
CA GLY A 756 6.20 6.15 11.36
C GLY A 756 6.53 7.41 12.17
N VAL A 757 6.60 8.53 11.47
CA VAL A 757 6.75 9.89 12.01
C VAL A 757 5.76 10.77 11.26
N GLY A 758 4.95 11.56 11.97
CA GLY A 758 3.89 12.38 11.38
C GLY A 758 2.94 12.92 12.45
N ASP A 759 2.33 14.09 12.22
CA ASP A 759 1.47 14.76 13.20
C ASP A 759 0.19 13.96 13.40
N VAL A 760 0.03 13.27 14.54
CA VAL A 760 -1.19 12.48 14.82
C VAL A 760 -2.27 13.31 15.52
N ASN A 761 -1.94 14.53 15.96
CA ASN A 761 -2.74 15.28 16.93
C ASN A 761 -3.33 16.60 16.36
N GLY A 762 -2.68 17.19 15.35
CA GLY A 762 -3.09 18.38 14.61
C GLY A 762 -2.54 19.68 15.19
N ASP A 763 -1.39 19.66 15.88
CA ASP A 763 -0.72 20.87 16.41
C ASP A 763 0.42 21.40 15.53
N GLY A 764 0.64 20.77 14.37
CA GLY A 764 1.65 21.17 13.38
C GLY A 764 3.03 20.59 13.63
N ARG A 765 3.14 19.48 14.38
CA ARG A 765 4.40 18.78 14.69
C ARG A 765 4.30 17.29 14.43
N ALA A 766 5.31 16.72 13.79
CA ALA A 766 5.42 15.30 13.57
C ALA A 766 5.67 14.54 14.88
N ASP A 767 4.73 13.66 15.23
CA ASP A 767 4.79 12.78 16.39
C ASP A 767 5.48 11.45 16.04
N VAL A 768 5.94 10.69 17.03
CA VAL A 768 6.65 9.41 16.80
C VAL A 768 5.73 8.22 17.10
N ILE A 769 5.44 7.40 16.10
CA ILE A 769 4.54 6.24 16.17
C ILE A 769 5.33 4.97 16.51
N TRP A 770 4.99 4.35 17.65
CA TRP A 770 5.68 3.20 18.23
C TRP A 770 4.86 1.90 18.16
N ARG A 771 5.54 0.80 17.81
CA ARG A 771 4.93 -0.53 17.62
C ARG A 771 5.70 -1.62 18.35
N ASN A 772 5.04 -2.43 19.17
CA ASN A 772 5.66 -3.57 19.84
C ASN A 772 5.49 -4.87 19.03
N GLY A 773 6.56 -5.35 18.41
CA GLY A 773 6.56 -6.55 17.57
C GLY A 773 6.26 -7.85 18.32
N THR A 774 6.40 -7.87 19.65
CA THR A 774 6.12 -9.06 20.48
C THR A 774 4.70 -9.10 21.03
N THR A 775 4.17 -7.97 21.50
CA THR A 775 2.88 -7.93 22.24
C THR A 775 1.70 -7.47 21.40
N GLY A 776 1.94 -6.87 20.23
CA GLY A 776 0.90 -6.20 19.45
C GLY A 776 0.64 -4.74 19.85
N GLY A 777 1.28 -4.24 20.91
CA GLY A 777 1.08 -2.88 21.41
C GLY A 777 1.39 -1.78 20.39
N VAL A 778 0.66 -0.67 20.53
CA VAL A 778 0.82 0.59 19.77
C VAL A 778 0.85 1.74 20.77
N ALA A 779 1.84 2.62 20.62
CA ALA A 779 2.02 3.80 21.46
C ALA A 779 2.49 4.98 20.60
N MET A 780 2.38 6.20 21.14
CA MET A 780 2.78 7.43 20.47
C MET A 780 3.53 8.33 21.46
N TRP A 781 4.58 8.99 20.99
CA TRP A 781 5.20 10.12 21.65
C TRP A 781 4.71 11.38 20.96
N LEU A 782 4.01 12.25 21.70
CA LEU A 782 3.69 13.59 21.19
C LEU A 782 4.92 14.49 21.33
N MET A 783 5.21 15.32 20.33
CA MET A 783 6.54 15.92 20.16
C MET A 783 6.61 17.45 20.28
N ASN A 784 7.77 17.94 20.69
CA ASN A 784 8.14 19.35 20.66
C ASN A 784 9.67 19.46 20.50
N GLY A 785 10.12 19.31 19.25
CA GLY A 785 11.53 19.26 18.88
C GLY A 785 12.24 18.10 19.58
N LEU A 786 13.23 18.42 20.41
CA LEU A 786 14.00 17.42 21.16
C LEU A 786 13.27 16.88 22.41
N SER A 787 12.03 17.29 22.68
CA SER A 787 11.25 16.92 23.87
C SER A 787 10.00 16.11 23.54
N VAL A 788 9.70 15.08 24.34
CA VAL A 788 8.40 14.42 24.35
C VAL A 788 7.46 15.19 25.28
N THR A 789 6.28 15.57 24.80
CA THR A 789 5.27 16.33 25.56
C THR A 789 4.28 15.42 26.28
N ASP A 790 3.88 14.31 25.67
CA ASP A 790 3.04 13.25 26.28
C ASP A 790 3.35 11.87 25.67
N VAL A 791 2.97 10.79 26.35
CA VAL A 791 3.15 9.40 25.91
C VAL A 791 1.84 8.63 26.02
N GLY A 792 1.17 8.44 24.89
CA GLY A 792 -0.08 7.70 24.82
C GLY A 792 0.09 6.23 24.45
N PHE A 793 -0.66 5.34 25.09
CA PHE A 793 -0.86 3.97 24.62
C PHE A 793 -2.18 3.87 23.86
N VAL A 794 -2.10 3.66 22.54
CA VAL A 794 -3.25 3.69 21.62
C VAL A 794 -4.07 2.40 21.73
N GLY A 795 -3.40 1.25 21.82
CA GLY A 795 -4.07 -0.05 21.83
C GLY A 795 -3.17 -1.22 21.47
N VAL A 796 -3.79 -2.31 21.02
CA VAL A 796 -3.11 -3.55 20.60
C VAL A 796 -3.67 -4.02 19.26
N ALA A 797 -2.82 -4.10 18.25
CA ALA A 797 -3.09 -4.78 16.99
C ALA A 797 -2.52 -6.22 17.02
N PRO A 798 -3.13 -7.21 16.35
CA PRO A 798 -2.52 -8.54 16.21
C PRO A 798 -1.12 -8.44 15.60
N THR A 799 -0.17 -9.28 16.03
CA THR A 799 1.21 -9.29 15.46
C THR A 799 1.29 -9.80 14.02
N THR A 800 0.19 -10.26 13.44
CA THR A 800 0.05 -10.50 12.00
C THR A 800 -0.25 -9.24 11.20
N PHE A 801 -0.54 -8.11 11.87
CA PHE A 801 -0.65 -6.79 11.29
C PHE A 801 0.54 -5.92 11.69
N GLU A 802 1.22 -5.39 10.68
CA GLU A 802 2.25 -4.36 10.76
C GLU A 802 1.69 -3.02 10.29
N ILE A 803 2.30 -1.92 10.74
CA ILE A 803 2.05 -0.60 10.16
C ILE A 803 2.89 -0.55 8.88
N ALA A 804 2.27 -0.30 7.74
CA ALA A 804 2.93 -0.26 6.42
C ALA A 804 2.93 1.13 5.78
N GLY A 805 2.44 2.12 6.51
CA GLY A 805 2.44 3.53 6.14
C GLY A 805 1.67 4.34 7.17
N VAL A 806 1.93 5.64 7.20
CA VAL A 806 1.22 6.63 8.01
C VAL A 806 0.94 7.86 7.15
N GLY A 807 -0.19 8.53 7.39
CA GLY A 807 -0.59 9.71 6.63
C GLY A 807 -2.07 10.03 6.86
N ASP A 808 -2.49 11.28 6.67
CA ASP A 808 -3.88 11.69 6.86
C ASP A 808 -4.77 11.20 5.72
N VAL A 809 -5.38 10.03 5.84
CA VAL A 809 -6.21 9.47 4.75
C VAL A 809 -7.62 10.08 4.71
N ASN A 810 -7.93 11.03 5.58
CA ASN A 810 -9.30 11.53 5.81
C ASN A 810 -9.47 13.06 5.72
N GLY A 811 -8.37 13.81 5.62
CA GLY A 811 -8.34 15.26 5.42
C GLY A 811 -8.69 16.08 6.67
N ASP A 812 -8.53 15.53 7.88
CA ASP A 812 -8.82 16.22 9.14
C ASP A 812 -7.58 16.83 9.85
N GLY A 813 -6.46 16.84 9.13
CA GLY A 813 -5.17 17.40 9.53
C GLY A 813 -4.33 16.49 10.42
N LYS A 814 -4.56 15.17 10.39
CA LYS A 814 -3.93 14.20 11.32
C LYS A 814 -3.53 12.90 10.65
N THR A 815 -2.36 12.42 11.04
CA THR A 815 -1.71 11.22 10.56
C THR A 815 -2.43 9.97 11.04
N ASP A 816 -3.10 9.28 10.12
CA ASP A 816 -3.74 7.98 10.33
C ASP A 816 -2.74 6.83 10.19
N LEU A 817 -3.09 5.64 10.70
CA LEU A 817 -2.25 4.44 10.63
C LEU A 817 -2.81 3.45 9.61
N ILE A 818 -2.00 3.12 8.59
CA ILE A 818 -2.33 2.15 7.54
C ILE A 818 -1.65 0.82 7.86
N TRP A 819 -2.45 -0.24 7.92
CA TRP A 819 -2.07 -1.55 8.44
C TRP A 819 -2.10 -2.63 7.35
N ARG A 820 -1.04 -3.44 7.28
CA ARG A 820 -0.87 -4.55 6.33
C ARG A 820 -0.85 -5.88 7.08
N ASN A 821 -1.51 -6.91 6.54
CA ASN A 821 -1.36 -8.29 7.03
C ASN A 821 -0.68 -9.19 6.00
N GLN A 822 0.61 -9.44 6.23
CA GLN A 822 1.47 -10.25 5.37
C GLN A 822 1.07 -11.74 5.30
N SER A 823 0.19 -12.22 6.18
CA SER A 823 -0.24 -13.63 6.19
C SER A 823 -1.50 -13.90 5.35
N ASN A 824 -2.33 -12.88 5.09
CA ASN A 824 -3.65 -13.08 4.47
C ASN A 824 -4.11 -11.98 3.51
N GLY A 825 -3.30 -10.94 3.27
CA GLY A 825 -3.61 -9.87 2.34
C GLY A 825 -4.57 -8.79 2.87
N SER A 826 -5.03 -8.85 4.12
CA SER A 826 -5.92 -7.82 4.66
C SER A 826 -5.21 -6.46 4.77
N THR A 827 -5.94 -5.38 4.45
CA THR A 827 -5.55 -4.01 4.77
C THR A 827 -6.54 -3.45 5.79
N ALA A 828 -6.04 -2.77 6.82
CA ALA A 828 -6.87 -2.04 7.77
C ALA A 828 -6.38 -0.60 7.90
N ILE A 829 -7.24 0.30 8.36
CA ILE A 829 -6.91 1.69 8.63
C ILE A 829 -7.48 2.05 10.00
N TRP A 830 -6.68 2.74 10.81
CA TRP A 830 -7.11 3.39 12.05
C TRP A 830 -7.07 4.90 11.82
N LEU A 831 -8.25 5.53 11.80
CA LEU A 831 -8.36 6.99 11.80
C LEU A 831 -8.06 7.50 13.21
N MET A 832 -7.22 8.53 13.32
CA MET A 832 -6.60 8.96 14.57
C MET A 832 -7.09 10.33 15.05
N ASN A 833 -6.86 10.61 16.34
CA ASN A 833 -6.98 11.94 16.92
C ASN A 833 -6.12 11.97 18.19
N GLY A 834 -4.89 12.46 18.02
CA GLY A 834 -3.80 12.25 18.97
C GLY A 834 -3.64 10.75 19.26
N THR A 835 -3.55 10.42 20.55
CA THR A 835 -3.32 9.06 21.03
C THR A 835 -4.58 8.17 21.00
N THR A 836 -5.62 8.53 20.24
CA THR A 836 -6.93 7.85 20.25
C THR A 836 -7.41 7.47 18.84
N ILE A 837 -7.92 6.25 18.69
CA ILE A 837 -8.55 5.80 17.44
C ILE A 837 -9.97 6.39 17.40
N THR A 838 -10.29 7.20 16.39
CA THR A 838 -11.66 7.73 16.19
C THR A 838 -12.55 6.69 15.51
N THR A 839 -12.02 6.03 14.48
CA THR A 839 -12.69 5.01 13.67
C THR A 839 -11.66 3.98 13.19
N ALA A 840 -12.04 2.72 13.03
CA ALA A 840 -11.19 1.72 12.39
C ALA A 840 -12.00 0.87 11.40
N GLY A 841 -11.37 0.48 10.29
CA GLY A 841 -12.04 -0.29 9.23
C GLY A 841 -11.07 -1.03 8.31
N PHE A 842 -11.64 -1.76 7.36
CA PHE A 842 -10.93 -2.54 6.36
C PHE A 842 -11.35 -2.04 4.96
N PRO A 843 -10.57 -1.16 4.30
CA PRO A 843 -10.91 -0.65 2.96
C PRO A 843 -10.93 -1.76 1.89
N GLY A 844 -10.16 -2.83 2.10
CA GLY A 844 -10.14 -4.00 1.22
C GLY A 844 -9.13 -5.06 1.66
N GLY A 845 -9.11 -6.16 0.90
CA GLY A 845 -8.02 -7.15 0.95
C GLY A 845 -7.28 -7.13 -0.38
N VAL A 846 -5.95 -7.07 -0.34
CA VAL A 846 -5.06 -7.09 -1.50
C VAL A 846 -4.10 -8.27 -1.36
N PRO A 847 -3.94 -9.15 -2.36
CA PRO A 847 -3.13 -10.36 -2.23
C PRO A 847 -1.71 -10.08 -1.73
N VAL A 848 -1.11 -11.02 -1.00
CA VAL A 848 0.22 -10.85 -0.36
C VAL A 848 1.40 -10.74 -1.36
N ALA A 849 1.13 -10.76 -2.68
CA ALA A 849 2.09 -10.39 -3.72
C ALA A 849 2.06 -8.88 -4.06
N TRP A 850 1.13 -8.13 -3.47
CA TRP A 850 1.09 -6.67 -3.46
C TRP A 850 1.50 -6.16 -2.08
N GLN A 851 2.47 -5.27 -2.05
CA GLN A 851 2.90 -4.55 -0.86
C GLN A 851 2.46 -3.09 -0.93
N ILE A 852 2.22 -2.48 0.23
CA ILE A 852 2.17 -1.02 0.33
C ILE A 852 3.63 -0.56 0.35
N SER A 853 3.99 0.34 -0.55
CA SER A 853 5.36 0.88 -0.61
C SER A 853 5.45 2.32 -0.10
N GLN A 854 4.37 3.08 -0.21
CA GLN A 854 4.33 4.48 0.21
C GLN A 854 2.87 4.86 0.52
N VAL A 855 2.70 5.86 1.39
CA VAL A 855 1.42 6.52 1.68
C VAL A 855 1.64 8.03 1.58
N GLY A 856 0.73 8.72 0.91
CA GLY A 856 0.82 10.16 0.65
C GLY A 856 -0.19 10.60 -0.40
N ASP A 857 -0.66 11.84 -0.34
CA ASP A 857 -1.67 12.37 -1.28
C ASP A 857 -1.05 12.50 -2.67
N VAL A 858 -1.41 11.64 -3.63
CA VAL A 858 -0.86 11.71 -5.00
C VAL A 858 -1.73 12.57 -5.92
N ASN A 859 -2.87 13.09 -5.43
CA ASN A 859 -3.93 13.67 -6.26
C ASN A 859 -4.26 15.13 -5.95
N GLY A 860 -3.89 15.63 -4.77
CA GLY A 860 -4.01 17.00 -4.32
C GLY A 860 -5.37 17.34 -3.68
N ASP A 861 -6.14 16.34 -3.24
CA ASP A 861 -7.44 16.55 -2.56
C ASP A 861 -7.34 16.64 -1.02
N GLY A 862 -6.14 16.45 -0.47
CA GLY A 862 -5.84 16.51 0.97
C GLY A 862 -5.94 15.17 1.70
N ASN A 863 -6.26 14.07 1.01
CA ASN A 863 -6.24 12.72 1.59
C ASN A 863 -4.97 11.97 1.15
N ALA A 864 -4.28 11.36 2.10
CA ALA A 864 -3.15 10.47 1.82
C ALA A 864 -3.63 9.19 1.14
N ASP A 865 -3.12 8.95 -0.06
CA ASP A 865 -3.44 7.79 -0.89
C ASP A 865 -2.53 6.60 -0.54
N VAL A 866 -2.92 5.38 -0.92
CA VAL A 866 -2.11 4.17 -0.66
C VAL A 866 -1.49 3.66 -1.96
N ILE A 867 -0.16 3.68 -2.02
CA ILE A 867 0.61 3.29 -3.20
C ILE A 867 1.07 1.83 -3.04
N TRP A 868 0.64 1.01 -4.00
CA TRP A 868 0.79 -0.44 -4.03
C TRP A 868 1.79 -0.90 -5.09
N ARG A 869 2.64 -1.85 -4.74
CA ARG A 869 3.68 -2.43 -5.61
C ARG A 869 3.50 -3.95 -5.69
N ASN A 870 3.51 -4.54 -6.88
CA ASN A 870 3.46 -5.99 -7.03
C ASN A 870 4.84 -6.60 -7.23
N ASP A 871 5.25 -7.47 -6.31
CA ASP A 871 6.58 -8.10 -6.24
C ASP A 871 6.86 -9.04 -7.44
N LYS A 872 5.81 -9.48 -8.15
CA LYS A 872 5.88 -10.50 -9.21
C LYS A 872 5.59 -9.95 -10.60
N SER A 873 4.58 -9.09 -10.74
CA SER A 873 4.15 -8.56 -12.04
C SER A 873 4.84 -7.25 -12.43
N ALA A 874 5.70 -6.70 -11.56
CA ALA A 874 6.36 -5.41 -11.75
C ALA A 874 5.42 -4.18 -11.76
N ILE A 875 4.11 -4.35 -11.56
CA ILE A 875 3.09 -3.28 -11.64
C ILE A 875 3.06 -2.42 -10.36
N VAL A 876 2.70 -1.15 -10.54
CA VAL A 876 2.23 -0.23 -9.48
C VAL A 876 0.72 -0.02 -9.61
N ALA A 877 0.03 0.00 -8.48
CA ALA A 877 -1.35 0.43 -8.36
C ALA A 877 -1.45 1.52 -7.31
N ILE A 878 -2.46 2.38 -7.41
CA ILE A 878 -2.74 3.45 -6.45
C ILE A 878 -4.20 3.33 -6.04
N TRP A 879 -4.45 3.38 -4.74
CA TRP A 879 -5.77 3.59 -4.16
C TRP A 879 -5.90 5.04 -3.78
N LEU A 880 -6.72 5.79 -4.53
CA LEU A 880 -7.16 7.10 -4.08
C LEU A 880 -8.11 6.91 -2.89
N MET A 881 -7.90 7.65 -1.81
CA MET A 881 -8.56 7.42 -0.52
C MET A 881 -9.62 8.47 -0.18
N ASN A 882 -10.54 8.10 0.72
CA ASN A 882 -11.42 9.03 1.41
C ASN A 882 -11.81 8.39 2.75
N GLY A 883 -11.00 8.65 3.78
CA GLY A 883 -11.03 7.98 5.07
C GLY A 883 -10.88 6.45 4.93
N LEU A 884 -11.93 5.72 5.31
CA LEU A 884 -11.96 4.24 5.24
C LEU A 884 -12.41 3.70 3.87
N SER A 885 -12.65 4.57 2.87
CA SER A 885 -13.15 4.20 1.55
C SER A 885 -12.09 4.41 0.46
N ILE A 886 -12.05 3.51 -0.52
CA ILE A 886 -11.27 3.70 -1.74
C ILE A 886 -12.15 4.48 -2.72
N SER A 887 -11.76 5.69 -3.10
CA SER A 887 -12.52 6.55 -4.03
C SER A 887 -12.27 6.18 -5.49
N THR A 888 -11.07 5.70 -5.82
CA THR A 888 -10.67 5.23 -7.16
C THR A 888 -9.45 4.32 -7.07
N VAL A 889 -9.32 3.37 -8.01
CA VAL A 889 -8.09 2.58 -8.20
C VAL A 889 -7.53 2.89 -9.59
N GLY A 890 -6.22 3.15 -9.68
CA GLY A 890 -5.52 3.34 -10.95
C GLY A 890 -4.15 2.69 -10.97
N PHE A 891 -3.52 2.67 -12.15
CA PHE A 891 -2.29 1.93 -12.42
C PHE A 891 -1.34 2.83 -13.23
N PRO A 892 -0.46 3.62 -12.57
CA PRO A 892 0.40 4.59 -13.27
C PRO A 892 1.44 3.94 -14.20
N GLY A 893 1.82 2.68 -13.93
CA GLY A 893 2.74 1.95 -14.78
C GLY A 893 3.33 0.70 -14.12
N SER A 894 4.50 0.30 -14.59
CA SER A 894 5.31 -0.79 -14.03
C SER A 894 6.79 -0.43 -14.08
N ALA A 895 7.56 -1.00 -13.13
CA ALA A 895 9.02 -0.90 -13.09
C ALA A 895 9.60 -2.30 -12.84
N PRO A 896 10.72 -2.69 -13.47
CA PRO A 896 11.28 -4.04 -13.35
C PRO A 896 11.51 -4.46 -11.88
N SER A 897 11.56 -5.77 -11.62
CA SER A 897 11.57 -6.31 -10.26
C SER A 897 12.86 -6.05 -9.45
N ASP A 898 13.88 -5.42 -10.06
CA ASP A 898 15.06 -4.91 -9.36
C ASP A 898 14.96 -3.40 -9.04
N TRP A 899 13.81 -2.78 -9.33
CA TRP A 899 13.44 -1.43 -8.93
C TRP A 899 12.35 -1.44 -7.84
N GLU A 900 12.69 -0.83 -6.71
CA GLU A 900 11.83 -0.63 -5.55
C GLU A 900 11.48 0.85 -5.40
N ILE A 901 10.31 1.15 -4.80
CA ILE A 901 9.97 2.49 -4.31
C ILE A 901 10.65 2.67 -2.93
N GLN A 902 11.01 3.90 -2.53
CA GLN A 902 11.72 4.21 -1.28
C GLN A 902 11.02 5.28 -0.45
#